data_AF-A0A3D0LC60-F1
#
_entry.id   AF-A0A3D0LC60-F1
#
_cell.length_a   1.000
_cell.length_b   1.000
_cell.length_c   1.000
_cell.angle_alpha   90.00
_cell.angle_beta   90.00
_cell.angle_gamma   90.00
#
_symmetry.space_group_name_H-M   'P 1'
#
loop_
_entity.id
_entity.type
_entity.pdbx_description
1 polymer ?
#
loop_
_entity_poly.entity_id
_entity_poly.type
_entity_poly.pdbx_seq_one_letter_code
_entity_poly.pdbx_strand_id
1 'polypeptide(L)'
;MSLYNKIIDLQKLNAAWGKARVNKPSAGVDGVTWDMYDSASADANKELCQELRNKTYECKPVKLVTIYKEDKERQIALYCMRDKVVQQSLAEELRRMYDGNFSTQTYAYRANKSALLAVAEIDKKTSAGKYTWVLKIDIRKFFDTMQWEILERILREKIREDDVINLIHMESCSASVDKDGELTEKTLGIYQGSSIAPVLSNIYLMKFDYEMMKSGCYYLRYSDDMLLLGETREDMTEAFEKAQNLLSSLGLTISEKKTILTELKNGVDFLGYHFDENGKAITAKAEQQLSGRLETIWLMNRNEDCEVRLRKMSEVLNGWEQYFRGNREIGDILEYATVVSMVRSQSELMQIADQRRHFTNIYQDIATYLMKVWKDISRFDLILAEYEQLYGFCGSLEIKGETEIAGLLKVYEDLEKEKSKDNFIELMQLYSDLHQYDVAGKISSYIEDMDAKKEVIHENIGDVLKNAKSGSNSLHMPVTDELIDKFMNLFVGREDMYALVDYVDGKKQVRDQMEPLTKDTIRKHLQGECIVASFNQRQNSTVKTMMIDLDISKRVLIECAGDKEKIGEYLKGAAVVALEIGKWFHRKNIEVRYEFSGYRGYHIWIFFDKWIPTYYVNMLQDILEKDISDKVGNDFTLEFFPNKTKLKTGKNGQCIKLPLSINSSAGVHSALLNSDLSSCGNELEWMDNSPRYTVNDVKKILAVKSEQQDESLKRVVDEDLQIFGDIPSNVSEILGKCNLMRYLCRKAHDTGYLTHFERLSVLYVFAHVGEEGQRFVHQIMSYTLNYKYNVTERFIRKCPEKPVSCGKLREQYKRVTAEIGCNCVFKRSQKCYPSPVLHAISLSTDEAEQVTLPISQTLTKEKSQSLAEEMNVHKKAQSLAVKIVELKKQRRGIDNSVRKIERELERIFDEQDTDSLELEMGILVRRKRENGYEWLIEI
;
A
#
# COMPACT_ATOMS: atom_id res chain seq x y z
N MET A 1 13.49 -34.39 36.58
CA MET A 1 13.64 -34.15 35.13
C MET A 1 13.93 -32.67 34.93
N SER A 2 15.04 -32.34 34.28
CA SER A 2 15.46 -30.96 34.05
C SER A 2 14.45 -30.19 33.18
N LEU A 3 14.42 -28.86 33.27
CA LEU A 3 13.55 -28.01 32.49
C LEU A 3 13.85 -28.14 30.99
N TYR A 4 15.12 -28.23 30.61
CA TYR A 4 15.49 -28.44 29.20
C TYR A 4 14.89 -29.75 28.65
N ASN A 5 15.02 -30.86 29.40
CA ASN A 5 14.45 -32.15 29.01
C ASN A 5 12.92 -32.11 28.88
N LYS A 6 12.27 -31.29 29.71
CA LYS A 6 10.83 -31.05 29.63
C LYS A 6 10.45 -30.28 28.37
N ILE A 7 11.23 -29.29 27.93
CA ILE A 7 10.95 -28.45 26.74
C ILE A 7 11.10 -29.26 25.46
N ILE A 8 12.13 -30.10 25.38
CA ILE A 8 12.49 -30.85 24.16
C ILE A 8 11.78 -32.20 24.05
N ASP A 9 10.94 -32.56 25.03
CA ASP A 9 10.21 -33.81 25.02
C ASP A 9 9.30 -33.92 23.79
N LEU A 10 9.35 -35.07 23.11
CA LEU A 10 8.65 -35.26 21.83
C LEU A 10 7.13 -35.10 21.98
N GLN A 11 6.53 -35.56 23.09
CA GLN A 11 5.09 -35.39 23.31
C GLN A 11 4.74 -33.91 23.47
N LYS A 12 5.61 -33.12 24.14
CA LYS A 12 5.41 -31.68 24.28
C LYS A 12 5.63 -30.91 22.99
N LEU A 13 6.63 -31.27 22.18
CA LEU A 13 6.82 -30.69 20.85
C LEU A 13 5.60 -30.97 19.94
N ASN A 14 5.05 -32.18 19.98
CA ASN A 14 3.82 -32.50 19.27
C ASN A 14 2.61 -31.70 19.77
N ALA A 15 2.46 -31.55 21.08
CA ALA A 15 1.40 -30.72 21.66
C ALA A 15 1.57 -29.23 21.32
N ALA A 16 2.81 -28.74 21.28
CA ALA A 16 3.16 -27.39 20.88
C ALA A 16 2.81 -27.14 19.41
N TRP A 17 3.10 -28.08 18.51
CA TRP A 17 2.63 -28.02 17.13
C TRP A 17 1.10 -28.00 17.03
N GLY A 18 0.42 -28.85 17.81
CA GLY A 18 -1.03 -28.88 17.90
C GLY A 18 -1.66 -27.53 18.26
N LYS A 19 -0.99 -26.72 19.08
CA LYS A 19 -1.39 -25.33 19.39
C LYS A 19 -1.03 -24.35 18.27
N ALA A 20 0.19 -24.45 17.73
CA ALA A 20 0.67 -23.55 16.68
C ALA A 20 -0.17 -23.64 15.39
N ARG A 21 -0.59 -24.84 15.00
CA ARG A 21 -1.34 -25.08 13.75
C ARG A 21 -2.75 -24.47 13.73
N VAL A 22 -3.38 -24.28 14.89
CA VAL A 22 -4.74 -23.71 14.99
C VAL A 22 -4.80 -22.32 14.33
N ASN A 23 -3.71 -21.55 14.46
CA ASN A 23 -3.61 -20.21 13.91
C ASN A 23 -3.25 -20.18 12.40
N LYS A 24 -3.15 -21.33 11.73
CA LYS A 24 -2.75 -21.48 10.31
C LYS A 24 -1.60 -20.53 9.92
N PRO A 25 -0.46 -20.62 10.62
CA PRO A 25 0.56 -19.58 10.57
C PRO A 25 1.18 -19.42 9.18
N SER A 26 1.56 -18.19 8.84
CA SER A 26 2.31 -17.90 7.61
C SER A 26 3.72 -18.52 7.64
N ALA A 27 4.23 -18.90 6.47
CA ALA A 27 5.57 -19.48 6.32
C ALA A 27 6.70 -18.49 6.68
N GLY A 28 7.80 -19.04 7.21
CA GLY A 28 9.03 -18.30 7.51
C GLY A 28 9.93 -18.12 6.29
N VAL A 29 11.24 -17.93 6.52
CA VAL A 29 12.24 -17.78 5.44
C VAL A 29 12.41 -19.05 4.59
N ASP A 30 12.11 -20.22 5.15
CA ASP A 30 12.24 -21.51 4.46
C ASP A 30 11.05 -21.87 3.55
N GLY A 31 10.00 -21.05 3.54
CA GLY A 31 8.82 -21.25 2.71
C GLY A 31 7.95 -22.46 3.08
N VAL A 32 8.26 -23.15 4.19
CA VAL A 32 7.45 -24.29 4.65
C VAL A 32 6.13 -23.76 5.20
N THR A 33 5.03 -24.11 4.54
CA THR A 33 3.68 -23.73 4.96
C THR A 33 3.20 -24.61 6.12
N TRP A 34 2.17 -24.16 6.83
CA TRP A 34 1.62 -24.92 7.95
C TRP A 34 1.08 -26.29 7.50
N ASP A 35 0.48 -26.36 6.30
CA ASP A 35 -0.07 -27.59 5.72
C ASP A 35 1.01 -28.62 5.37
N MET A 36 2.13 -28.13 4.81
CA MET A 36 3.31 -28.96 4.54
C MET A 36 3.92 -29.52 5.82
N TYR A 37 4.03 -28.69 6.87
CA TYR A 37 4.57 -29.13 8.15
C TYR A 37 3.60 -30.08 8.86
N ASP A 38 2.29 -29.83 8.84
CA ASP A 38 1.29 -30.69 9.50
C ASP A 38 1.33 -32.12 8.90
N SER A 39 1.40 -32.21 7.57
CA SER A 39 1.49 -33.47 6.82
C SER A 39 2.72 -34.32 7.18
N ALA A 40 3.82 -33.69 7.60
CA ALA A 40 5.08 -34.35 7.96
C ALA A 40 5.43 -34.20 9.46
N SER A 41 4.49 -33.73 10.28
CA SER A 41 4.78 -33.23 11.64
C SER A 41 5.35 -34.30 12.57
N ALA A 42 4.94 -35.56 12.41
CA ALA A 42 5.42 -36.66 13.23
C ALA A 42 6.93 -36.91 13.07
N ASP A 43 7.44 -36.85 11.84
CA ASP A 43 8.86 -37.07 11.57
C ASP A 43 9.66 -35.79 11.75
N ALA A 44 9.14 -34.64 11.32
CA ALA A 44 9.77 -33.34 11.55
C ALA A 44 9.99 -33.03 13.04
N ASN A 45 9.02 -33.35 13.91
CA ASN A 45 9.17 -33.14 15.35
C ASN A 45 10.13 -34.15 16.00
N LYS A 46 10.27 -35.38 15.45
CA LYS A 46 11.28 -36.34 15.92
C LYS A 46 12.69 -35.87 15.58
N GLU A 47 12.89 -35.40 14.35
CA GLU A 47 14.16 -34.83 13.90
C GLU A 47 14.51 -33.60 14.75
N LEU A 48 13.56 -32.67 14.94
CA LEU A 48 13.71 -31.51 15.82
C LEU A 48 14.08 -31.91 17.26
N CYS A 49 13.43 -32.94 17.81
CA CYS A 49 13.74 -33.46 19.14
C CYS A 49 15.18 -34.00 19.22
N GLN A 50 15.64 -34.71 18.20
CA GLN A 50 17.02 -35.21 18.12
C GLN A 50 18.03 -34.07 18.02
N GLU A 51 17.78 -33.06 17.18
CA GLU A 51 18.64 -31.88 17.05
C GLU A 51 18.76 -31.11 18.37
N LEU A 52 17.65 -30.93 19.09
CA LEU A 52 17.63 -30.28 20.41
C LEU A 52 18.39 -31.10 21.46
N ARG A 53 18.22 -32.44 21.47
CA ARG A 53 18.98 -33.33 22.36
C ARG A 53 20.48 -33.28 22.09
N ASN A 54 20.86 -33.27 20.82
CA ASN A 54 22.25 -33.24 20.37
C ASN A 54 22.87 -31.84 20.38
N LYS A 55 22.11 -30.80 20.77
CA LYS A 55 22.54 -29.39 20.80
C LYS A 55 22.98 -28.84 19.43
N THR A 56 22.46 -29.42 18.35
CA THR A 56 22.72 -28.98 16.97
C THR A 56 21.62 -28.06 16.42
N TYR A 57 20.56 -27.86 17.19
CA TYR A 57 19.48 -26.94 16.85
C TYR A 57 19.98 -25.49 16.79
N GLU A 58 19.70 -24.81 15.66
CA GLU A 58 19.82 -23.37 15.53
C GLU A 58 18.48 -22.78 15.05
N CYS A 59 18.01 -21.72 15.69
CA CYS A 59 16.84 -20.97 15.24
C CYS A 59 17.15 -20.32 13.89
N LYS A 60 16.28 -20.52 12.91
CA LYS A 60 16.47 -19.94 11.57
C LYS A 60 16.23 -18.42 11.60
N PRO A 61 16.82 -17.67 10.66
CA PRO A 61 16.52 -16.26 10.53
C PRO A 61 15.01 -15.99 10.33
N VAL A 62 14.50 -14.92 10.93
CA VAL A 62 13.09 -14.56 10.84
C VAL A 62 12.81 -13.72 9.61
N LYS A 63 11.66 -13.94 8.97
CA LYS A 63 11.23 -13.08 7.86
C LYS A 63 10.47 -11.88 8.39
N LEU A 64 10.92 -10.65 8.11
CA LEU A 64 10.23 -9.45 8.55
C LEU A 64 9.15 -9.00 7.54
N VAL A 65 7.95 -8.79 8.05
CA VAL A 65 6.82 -8.24 7.29
C VAL A 65 6.28 -7.00 7.98
N THR A 66 6.33 -5.88 7.28
CA THR A 66 5.69 -4.64 7.72
C THR A 66 4.17 -4.70 7.50
N ILE A 67 3.42 -4.52 8.59
CA ILE A 67 1.98 -4.25 8.56
C ILE A 67 1.76 -2.78 8.90
N TYR A 68 0.95 -2.08 8.10
CA TYR A 68 0.60 -0.68 8.33
C TYR A 68 -0.78 -0.59 8.98
N LYS A 69 -0.85 -0.12 10.23
CA LYS A 69 -2.12 0.14 10.93
C LYS A 69 -2.13 1.60 11.38
N GLU A 70 -3.09 2.39 10.90
CA GLU A 70 -3.36 3.77 11.36
C GLU A 70 -2.09 4.61 11.54
N ASP A 71 -1.36 4.82 10.44
CA ASP A 71 -0.10 5.57 10.36
C ASP A 71 1.12 4.97 11.09
N LYS A 72 0.99 3.78 11.69
CA LYS A 72 2.11 3.07 12.31
C LYS A 72 2.53 1.85 11.51
N GLU A 73 3.81 1.82 11.19
CA GLU A 73 4.50 0.61 10.74
C GLU A 73 4.73 -0.31 11.93
N ARG A 74 4.20 -1.52 11.84
CA ARG A 74 4.46 -2.62 12.77
C ARG A 74 5.19 -3.72 12.02
N GLN A 75 6.45 -3.95 12.35
CA GLN A 75 7.19 -5.08 11.82
C GLN A 75 6.79 -6.34 12.59
N ILE A 76 6.33 -7.36 11.87
CA ILE A 76 6.02 -8.68 12.42
C ILE A 76 7.04 -9.67 11.89
N ALA A 77 7.60 -10.48 12.78
CA ALA A 77 8.49 -11.57 12.43
C ALA A 77 7.70 -12.85 12.14
N LEU A 78 8.01 -13.46 11.01
CA LEU A 78 7.51 -14.78 10.62
C LEU A 78 8.64 -15.80 10.81
N TYR A 79 8.52 -16.58 11.88
CA TYR A 79 9.41 -17.70 12.20
C TYR A 79 9.10 -18.94 11.35
N CYS A 80 10.10 -19.81 11.16
CA CYS A 80 9.86 -21.11 10.51
C CYS A 80 9.03 -22.01 11.43
N MET A 81 8.38 -23.03 10.86
CA MET A 81 7.42 -23.85 11.61
C MET A 81 8.07 -24.59 12.78
N ARG A 82 9.27 -25.16 12.57
CA ARG A 82 10.06 -25.81 13.63
C ARG A 82 10.36 -24.87 14.79
N ASP A 83 10.74 -23.62 14.51
CA ASP A 83 11.09 -22.65 15.55
C ASP A 83 9.84 -22.25 16.34
N LYS A 84 8.68 -22.08 15.67
CA LYS A 84 7.38 -21.87 16.34
C LYS A 84 7.02 -23.01 17.29
N VAL A 85 7.36 -24.26 16.96
CA VAL A 85 7.16 -25.41 17.85
C VAL A 85 8.03 -25.29 19.10
N VAL A 86 9.31 -24.95 18.94
CA VAL A 86 10.24 -24.73 20.07
C VAL A 86 9.77 -23.56 20.95
N GLN A 87 9.44 -22.42 20.35
CA GLN A 87 8.91 -21.26 21.06
C GLN A 87 7.64 -21.58 21.83
N GLN A 88 6.72 -22.33 21.20
CA GLN A 88 5.47 -22.70 21.85
C GLN A 88 5.74 -23.68 23.01
N SER A 89 6.66 -24.63 22.87
CA SER A 89 7.05 -25.51 23.98
C SER A 89 7.69 -24.73 25.14
N LEU A 90 8.62 -23.81 24.84
CA LEU A 90 9.21 -22.91 25.82
C LEU A 90 8.15 -22.05 26.53
N ALA A 91 7.26 -21.43 25.76
CA ALA A 91 6.21 -20.57 26.30
C ALA A 91 5.31 -21.33 27.28
N GLU A 92 4.98 -22.59 27.02
CA GLU A 92 4.16 -23.41 27.90
C GLU A 92 4.86 -23.74 29.23
N GLU A 93 6.14 -24.11 29.18
CA GLU A 93 6.90 -24.39 30.40
C GLU A 93 7.17 -23.12 31.22
N LEU A 94 7.46 -21.99 30.57
CA LEU A 94 7.60 -20.69 31.23
C LEU A 94 6.28 -20.24 31.87
N ARG A 95 5.14 -20.39 31.19
CA ARG A 95 3.83 -20.10 31.78
C ARG A 95 3.58 -20.92 33.04
N ARG A 96 3.85 -22.24 32.99
CA ARG A 96 3.71 -23.11 34.17
C ARG A 96 4.57 -22.65 35.35
N MET A 97 5.74 -22.08 35.08
CA MET A 97 6.68 -21.62 36.12
C MET A 97 6.37 -20.23 36.67
N TYR A 98 5.85 -19.32 35.84
CA TYR A 98 5.72 -17.90 36.18
C TYR A 98 4.28 -17.40 36.35
N ASP A 99 3.27 -18.06 35.77
CA ASP A 99 1.92 -17.49 35.73
C ASP A 99 1.29 -17.29 37.12
N GLY A 100 1.62 -18.15 38.07
CA GLY A 100 1.22 -18.01 39.48
C GLY A 100 1.96 -16.90 40.24
N ASN A 101 3.04 -16.36 39.68
CA ASN A 101 3.84 -15.25 40.25
C ASN A 101 3.53 -13.90 39.59
N PHE A 102 2.62 -13.83 38.62
CA PHE A 102 2.20 -12.54 38.09
C PHE A 102 1.14 -11.90 38.99
N SER A 103 1.17 -10.56 39.05
CA SER A 103 0.13 -9.77 39.71
C SER A 103 -1.27 -10.15 39.22
N THR A 104 -2.27 -10.11 40.12
CA THR A 104 -3.68 -10.32 39.76
C THR A 104 -4.21 -9.25 38.80
N GLN A 105 -3.53 -8.10 38.74
CA GLN A 105 -3.84 -6.95 37.89
C GLN A 105 -3.14 -6.96 36.52
N THR A 106 -2.40 -8.02 36.21
CA THR A 106 -1.82 -8.25 34.89
C THR A 106 -2.75 -9.17 34.09
N TYR A 107 -3.29 -8.69 32.97
CA TYR A 107 -4.33 -9.40 32.21
C TYR A 107 -3.84 -10.00 30.89
N ALA A 108 -3.02 -9.28 30.12
CA ALA A 108 -2.62 -9.74 28.79
C ALA A 108 -1.76 -11.01 28.85
N TYR A 109 -1.93 -11.88 27.84
CA TYR A 109 -1.11 -13.07 27.60
C TYR A 109 -1.13 -14.14 28.71
N ARG A 110 -2.17 -14.14 29.55
CA ARG A 110 -2.35 -15.11 30.63
C ARG A 110 -3.55 -16.00 30.37
N ALA A 111 -3.48 -17.24 30.86
CA ALA A 111 -4.61 -18.13 30.82
C ALA A 111 -5.75 -17.57 31.69
N ASN A 112 -6.99 -17.74 31.24
CA ASN A 112 -8.20 -17.31 31.96
C ASN A 112 -8.28 -15.79 32.28
N LYS A 113 -7.47 -14.97 31.60
CA LYS A 113 -7.55 -13.51 31.62
C LYS A 113 -7.87 -13.02 30.20
N SER A 114 -8.67 -11.97 30.09
CA SER A 114 -9.06 -11.38 28.81
C SER A 114 -9.14 -9.86 28.92
N ALA A 115 -9.11 -9.18 27.77
CA ALA A 115 -9.33 -7.74 27.71
C ALA A 115 -10.70 -7.36 28.30
N LEU A 116 -11.74 -8.17 28.08
CA LEU A 116 -13.07 -7.94 28.62
C LEU A 116 -13.12 -8.04 30.15
N LEU A 117 -12.33 -8.94 30.75
CA LEU A 117 -12.19 -8.99 32.21
C LEU A 117 -11.48 -7.75 32.75
N ALA A 118 -10.48 -7.23 32.05
CA ALA A 118 -9.83 -5.98 32.41
C ALA A 118 -10.80 -4.80 32.31
N VAL A 119 -11.55 -4.71 31.20
CA VAL A 119 -12.59 -3.70 30.97
C VAL A 119 -13.66 -3.75 32.06
N ALA A 120 -14.15 -4.94 32.42
CA ALA A 120 -15.15 -5.10 33.47
C ALA A 120 -14.63 -4.67 34.86
N GLU A 121 -13.36 -4.93 35.16
CA GLU A 121 -12.76 -4.47 36.42
C GLU A 121 -12.56 -2.95 36.41
N ILE A 122 -12.14 -2.34 35.30
CA ILE A 122 -12.03 -0.88 35.17
C ILE A 122 -13.40 -0.23 35.38
N ASP A 123 -14.42 -0.69 34.64
CA ASP A 123 -15.81 -0.23 34.72
C ASP A 123 -16.34 -0.28 36.17
N LYS A 124 -16.10 -1.40 36.86
CA LYS A 124 -16.45 -1.55 38.27
C LYS A 124 -15.75 -0.54 39.18
N LYS A 125 -14.49 -0.20 38.89
CA LYS A 125 -13.70 0.74 39.72
C LYS A 125 -14.06 2.19 39.44
N THR A 126 -14.31 2.55 38.19
CA THR A 126 -14.71 3.92 37.81
C THR A 126 -16.12 4.23 38.31
N SER A 127 -17.07 3.30 38.18
CA SER A 127 -18.45 3.48 38.66
C SER A 127 -18.62 3.39 40.18
N ALA A 128 -17.58 3.01 40.94
CA ALA A 128 -17.67 2.92 42.40
C ALA A 128 -17.65 4.29 43.10
N GLY A 129 -17.40 5.40 42.36
CA GLY A 129 -17.35 6.76 42.90
C GLY A 129 -16.16 7.06 43.82
N LYS A 130 -15.21 6.12 43.94
CA LYS A 130 -14.02 6.28 44.79
C LYS A 130 -12.92 7.12 44.12
N TYR A 131 -12.70 6.92 42.83
CA TYR A 131 -11.58 7.52 42.10
C TYR A 131 -12.06 8.70 41.27
N THR A 132 -11.28 9.78 41.25
CA THR A 132 -11.59 11.02 40.52
C THR A 132 -10.54 11.36 39.47
N TRP A 133 -9.35 10.71 39.53
CA TRP A 133 -8.26 10.90 38.59
C TRP A 133 -7.86 9.58 37.92
N VAL A 134 -7.43 9.68 36.67
CA VAL A 134 -6.94 8.56 35.87
C VAL A 134 -5.62 8.90 35.18
N LEU A 135 -4.71 7.93 35.20
CA LEU A 135 -3.42 7.98 34.50
C LEU A 135 -3.32 6.78 33.58
N LYS A 136 -3.19 7.04 32.30
CA LYS A 136 -2.86 6.05 31.28
C LYS A 136 -1.39 6.18 30.91
N ILE A 137 -0.66 5.07 30.96
CA ILE A 137 0.74 4.98 30.56
C ILE A 137 0.87 3.95 29.43
N ASP A 138 1.69 4.27 28.44
CA ASP A 138 2.07 3.36 27.33
C ASP A 138 3.60 3.34 27.20
N ILE A 139 4.18 2.16 26.99
CA ILE A 139 5.64 2.01 26.82
C ILE A 139 6.02 2.20 25.34
N ARG A 140 6.95 3.11 25.08
CA ARG A 140 7.42 3.40 23.72
C ARG A 140 8.16 2.20 23.13
N LYS A 141 7.59 1.63 22.06
CA LYS A 141 8.17 0.51 21.28
C LYS A 141 8.58 -0.67 22.17
N PHE A 142 7.74 -1.05 23.12
CA PHE A 142 8.07 -2.00 24.20
C PHE A 142 8.88 -3.23 23.76
N PHE A 143 8.37 -4.02 22.82
CA PHE A 143 9.06 -5.22 22.35
C PHE A 143 10.39 -4.91 21.65
N ASP A 144 10.52 -3.77 20.98
CA ASP A 144 11.73 -3.40 20.24
C ASP A 144 12.83 -2.81 21.13
N THR A 145 12.50 -2.38 22.35
CA THR A 145 13.43 -1.73 23.30
C THR A 145 13.78 -2.60 24.51
N MET A 146 13.18 -3.78 24.67
CA MET A 146 13.55 -4.74 25.71
C MET A 146 15.03 -5.14 25.62
N GLN A 147 15.75 -5.06 26.74
CA GLN A 147 17.17 -5.42 26.82
C GLN A 147 17.34 -6.88 27.24
N TRP A 148 18.15 -7.62 26.48
CA TRP A 148 18.37 -9.04 26.76
C TRP A 148 19.03 -9.26 28.12
N GLU A 149 20.01 -8.43 28.47
CA GLU A 149 20.81 -8.54 29.69
C GLU A 149 19.92 -8.44 30.95
N ILE A 150 18.93 -7.55 30.92
CA ILE A 150 17.96 -7.39 32.00
C ILE A 150 17.01 -8.59 32.05
N LEU A 151 16.51 -9.04 30.89
CA LEU A 151 15.63 -10.21 30.80
C LEU A 151 16.33 -11.47 31.31
N GLU A 152 17.57 -11.71 30.90
CA GLU A 152 18.40 -12.83 31.33
C GLU A 152 18.58 -12.81 32.85
N ARG A 153 18.91 -11.66 33.44
CA ARG A 153 19.03 -11.51 34.89
C ARG A 153 17.74 -11.92 35.62
N ILE A 154 16.59 -11.49 35.12
CA ILE A 154 15.27 -11.85 35.70
C ILE A 154 14.99 -13.35 35.53
N LEU A 155 15.30 -13.93 34.38
CA LEU A 155 15.11 -15.37 34.13
C LEU A 155 15.99 -16.23 35.04
N ARG A 156 17.26 -15.82 35.26
CA ARG A 156 18.23 -16.53 36.11
C ARG A 156 17.86 -16.58 37.59
N GLU A 157 16.91 -15.76 38.05
CA GLU A 157 16.35 -15.85 39.40
C GLU A 157 15.63 -17.18 39.65
N LYS A 158 15.06 -17.81 38.60
CA LYS A 158 14.39 -19.11 38.70
C LYS A 158 15.01 -20.20 37.83
N ILE A 159 15.60 -19.86 36.69
CA ILE A 159 16.15 -20.82 35.72
C ILE A 159 17.67 -20.87 35.87
N ARG A 160 18.18 -21.98 36.42
CA ARG A 160 19.63 -22.21 36.59
C ARG A 160 20.29 -22.91 35.40
N GLU A 161 19.50 -23.52 34.51
CA GLU A 161 19.99 -24.29 33.37
C GLU A 161 20.40 -23.36 32.21
N ASP A 162 21.70 -23.23 31.96
CA ASP A 162 22.24 -22.39 30.86
C ASP A 162 21.69 -22.81 29.49
N ASP A 163 21.46 -24.11 29.30
CA ASP A 163 20.84 -24.66 28.10
C ASP A 163 19.46 -24.05 27.79
N VAL A 164 18.67 -23.76 28.81
CA VAL A 164 17.35 -23.15 28.65
C VAL A 164 17.49 -21.66 28.35
N ILE A 165 18.39 -20.97 29.05
CA ILE A 165 18.67 -19.54 28.82
C ILE A 165 19.18 -19.33 27.38
N ASN A 166 20.11 -20.15 26.92
CA ASN A 166 20.65 -20.11 25.56
C ASN A 166 19.57 -20.36 24.51
N LEU A 167 18.65 -21.30 24.76
CA LEU A 167 17.55 -21.57 23.84
C LEU A 167 16.55 -20.40 23.78
N ILE A 168 16.24 -19.77 24.92
CA ILE A 168 15.40 -18.55 24.97
C ILE A 168 16.09 -17.40 24.22
N HIS A 169 17.40 -17.21 24.42
CA HIS A 169 18.19 -16.19 23.73
C HIS A 169 18.11 -16.37 22.22
N MET A 170 18.40 -17.59 21.76
CA MET A 170 18.43 -17.95 20.34
C MET A 170 17.08 -17.70 19.66
N GLU A 171 15.96 -18.01 20.32
CA GLU A 171 14.61 -17.76 19.79
C GLU A 171 14.21 -16.27 19.80
N SER A 172 14.69 -15.53 20.80
CA SER A 172 14.28 -14.13 21.03
C SER A 172 15.08 -13.13 20.19
N CYS A 173 16.36 -13.45 19.94
CA CYS A 173 17.36 -12.58 19.31
C CYS A 173 17.90 -13.16 18.00
N SER A 174 17.17 -14.09 17.36
CA SER A 174 17.52 -14.65 16.05
C SER A 174 17.79 -13.54 15.01
N ALA A 175 18.64 -13.78 14.02
CA ALA A 175 18.79 -12.81 12.93
C ALA A 175 17.48 -12.65 12.12
N SER A 176 17.31 -11.53 11.43
CA SER A 176 16.20 -11.29 10.50
C SER A 176 16.67 -11.23 9.06
N VAL A 177 15.80 -11.66 8.14
CA VAL A 177 15.92 -11.44 6.70
C VAL A 177 14.84 -10.44 6.29
N ASP A 178 15.27 -9.34 5.69
CA ASP A 178 14.37 -8.32 5.15
C ASP A 178 13.84 -8.71 3.75
N LYS A 179 13.09 -7.81 3.11
CA LYS A 179 12.50 -8.05 1.78
C LYS A 179 13.56 -8.10 0.66
N ASP A 180 14.73 -7.53 0.90
CA ASP A 180 15.84 -7.48 -0.04
C ASP A 180 16.81 -8.67 0.14
N GLY A 181 16.54 -9.52 1.14
CA GLY A 181 17.28 -10.74 1.44
C GLY A 181 18.51 -10.49 2.33
N GLU A 182 18.66 -9.30 2.92
CA GLU A 182 19.77 -8.99 3.80
C GLU A 182 19.54 -9.57 5.20
N LEU A 183 20.57 -10.25 5.71
CA LEU A 183 20.57 -10.80 7.07
C LEU A 183 21.02 -9.71 8.04
N THR A 184 20.15 -9.35 8.99
CA THR A 184 20.43 -8.34 10.03
C THR A 184 20.31 -8.99 11.40
N GLU A 185 21.36 -8.88 12.21
CA GLU A 185 21.34 -9.34 13.61
C GLU A 185 20.41 -8.49 14.48
N LYS A 186 19.77 -9.12 15.46
CA LYS A 186 18.93 -8.41 16.43
C LYS A 186 19.74 -8.08 17.67
N THR A 187 20.15 -6.83 17.78
CA THR A 187 20.92 -6.32 18.92
C THR A 187 20.04 -5.81 20.06
N LEU A 188 18.78 -5.44 19.78
CA LEU A 188 17.85 -4.91 20.78
C LEU A 188 16.41 -5.39 20.54
N GLY A 189 15.72 -5.65 21.65
CA GLY A 189 14.33 -6.08 21.66
C GLY A 189 14.14 -7.56 21.34
N ILE A 190 12.89 -7.96 21.29
CA ILE A 190 12.42 -9.29 20.89
C ILE A 190 11.39 -9.14 19.76
N TYR A 191 11.29 -10.12 18.87
CA TYR A 191 10.38 -9.96 17.74
C TYR A 191 8.92 -10.15 18.12
N GLN A 192 8.09 -9.24 17.59
CA GLN A 192 6.64 -9.36 17.62
C GLN A 192 6.20 -10.42 16.59
N GLY A 193 5.32 -11.33 16.99
CA GLY A 193 4.91 -12.49 16.16
C GLY A 193 5.49 -13.83 16.64
N SER A 194 6.41 -13.80 17.61
CA SER A 194 6.87 -14.98 18.34
C SER A 194 5.86 -15.42 19.41
N SER A 195 5.71 -16.73 19.64
CA SER A 195 4.80 -17.26 20.69
C SER A 195 5.38 -17.16 22.11
N ILE A 196 6.71 -17.02 22.25
CA ILE A 196 7.39 -16.85 23.55
C ILE A 196 7.45 -15.39 23.99
N ALA A 197 7.51 -14.45 23.05
CA ALA A 197 7.64 -13.02 23.33
C ALA A 197 6.59 -12.46 24.32
N PRO A 198 5.29 -12.82 24.23
CA PRO A 198 4.29 -12.33 25.19
C PRO A 198 4.47 -12.86 26.61
N VAL A 199 5.08 -14.04 26.77
CA VAL A 199 5.40 -14.59 28.10
C VAL A 199 6.61 -13.86 28.69
N LEU A 200 7.65 -13.67 27.87
CA LEU A 200 8.85 -12.94 28.27
C LEU A 200 8.55 -11.48 28.65
N SER A 201 7.64 -10.82 27.93
CA SER A 201 7.25 -9.45 28.22
C SER A 201 6.58 -9.31 29.59
N ASN A 202 5.77 -10.29 30.00
CA ASN A 202 5.17 -10.31 31.34
C ASN A 202 6.20 -10.63 32.42
N ILE A 203 7.14 -11.53 32.17
CA ILE A 203 8.26 -11.83 33.08
C ILE A 203 9.10 -10.56 33.31
N TYR A 204 9.39 -9.82 32.23
CA TYR A 204 10.18 -8.59 32.29
C TYR A 204 9.57 -7.50 33.18
N LEU A 205 8.24 -7.34 33.13
CA LEU A 205 7.50 -6.34 33.91
C LEU A 205 6.99 -6.87 35.27
N MET A 206 7.29 -8.11 35.65
CA MET A 206 6.72 -8.73 36.85
C MET A 206 7.05 -7.95 38.14
N LYS A 207 8.31 -7.54 38.34
CA LYS A 207 8.72 -6.75 39.52
C LYS A 207 8.11 -5.34 39.49
N PHE A 208 8.05 -4.74 38.30
CA PHE A 208 7.40 -3.45 38.10
C PHE A 208 5.94 -3.49 38.56
N ASP A 209 5.18 -4.52 38.17
CA ASP A 209 3.77 -4.67 38.56
C ASP A 209 3.59 -4.67 40.08
N TYR A 210 4.46 -5.40 40.80
CA TYR A 210 4.39 -5.47 42.27
C TYR A 210 4.74 -4.15 42.95
N GLU A 211 5.67 -3.37 42.39
CA GLU A 211 5.99 -2.05 42.94
C GLU A 211 4.90 -1.01 42.66
N MET A 212 4.25 -1.08 41.50
CA MET A 212 3.10 -0.21 41.19
C MET A 212 1.88 -0.52 42.06
N MET A 213 1.63 -1.79 42.40
CA MET A 213 0.55 -2.13 43.34
C MET A 213 0.72 -1.52 44.74
N LYS A 214 1.93 -1.10 45.11
CA LYS A 214 2.24 -0.46 46.40
C LYS A 214 2.08 1.06 46.37
N SER A 215 1.69 1.68 45.25
CA SER A 215 1.65 3.14 45.10
C SER A 215 0.35 3.80 45.62
N GLY A 216 -0.45 3.11 46.44
CA GLY A 216 -1.72 3.63 46.97
C GLY A 216 -2.87 3.75 45.95
N CYS A 217 -2.55 3.77 44.66
CA CYS A 217 -3.50 3.81 43.55
C CYS A 217 -3.97 2.42 43.14
N TYR A 218 -5.13 2.33 42.49
CA TYR A 218 -5.50 1.11 41.77
C TYR A 218 -4.66 1.03 40.48
N TYR A 219 -4.05 -0.13 40.22
CA TYR A 219 -3.20 -0.38 39.07
C TYR A 219 -3.75 -1.53 38.24
N LEU A 220 -3.72 -1.40 36.91
CA LEU A 220 -4.03 -2.46 35.95
C LEU A 220 -3.08 -2.41 34.75
N ARG A 221 -2.65 -3.58 34.26
CA ARG A 221 -1.83 -3.68 33.04
C ARG A 221 -2.38 -4.69 32.04
N TYR A 222 -2.40 -4.25 30.78
CA TYR A 222 -2.66 -5.08 29.60
C TYR A 222 -1.51 -4.92 28.60
N SER A 223 -0.56 -5.86 28.59
CA SER A 223 0.67 -5.77 27.78
C SER A 223 1.50 -4.56 28.21
N ASP A 224 1.67 -3.58 27.33
CA ASP A 224 2.38 -2.31 27.48
C ASP A 224 1.45 -1.16 27.88
N ASP A 225 0.13 -1.33 27.71
CA ASP A 225 -0.88 -0.38 28.15
C ASP A 225 -1.14 -0.57 29.66
N MET A 226 -1.01 0.51 30.43
CA MET A 226 -1.26 0.55 31.87
C MET A 226 -2.29 1.62 32.20
N LEU A 227 -3.14 1.33 33.17
CA LEU A 227 -4.14 2.25 33.71
C LEU A 227 -3.99 2.31 35.23
N LEU A 228 -3.96 3.53 35.77
CA LEU A 228 -3.98 3.79 37.20
C LEU A 228 -5.17 4.68 37.54
N LEU A 229 -5.82 4.41 38.67
CA LEU A 229 -6.92 5.22 39.22
C LEU A 229 -6.57 5.67 40.64
N GLY A 230 -6.78 6.96 40.91
CA GLY A 230 -6.48 7.60 42.20
C GLY A 230 -7.51 8.67 42.59
N GLU A 231 -7.37 9.20 43.80
CA GLU A 231 -8.32 10.14 44.41
C GLU A 231 -7.89 11.60 44.23
N THR A 232 -6.59 11.86 44.10
CA THR A 232 -6.04 13.22 43.93
C THR A 232 -5.07 13.28 42.75
N ARG A 233 -4.82 14.49 42.24
CA ARG A 233 -3.84 14.71 41.17
C ARG A 233 -2.42 14.42 41.65
N GLU A 234 -2.17 14.73 42.92
CA GLU A 234 -0.90 14.57 43.59
C GLU A 234 -0.52 13.09 43.65
N ASP A 235 -1.43 12.21 44.08
CA ASP A 235 -1.22 10.75 44.09
C ASP A 235 -0.86 10.21 42.71
N MET A 236 -1.54 10.71 41.68
CA MET A 236 -1.30 10.27 40.30
C MET A 236 0.03 10.77 39.75
N THR A 237 0.46 11.96 40.17
CA THR A 237 1.76 12.53 39.79
C THR A 237 2.89 11.74 40.43
N GLU A 238 2.78 11.40 41.72
CA GLU A 238 3.74 10.53 42.41
C GLU A 238 3.79 9.13 41.77
N ALA A 239 2.63 8.55 41.45
CA ALA A 239 2.55 7.28 40.77
C ALA A 239 3.19 7.31 39.37
N PHE A 240 3.04 8.43 38.63
CA PHE A 240 3.69 8.63 37.34
C PHE A 240 5.22 8.69 37.46
N GLU A 241 5.74 9.48 38.40
CA GLU A 241 7.19 9.58 38.65
C GLU A 241 7.78 8.23 39.07
N LYS A 242 7.08 7.51 39.95
CA LYS A 242 7.45 6.15 40.34
C LYS A 242 7.50 5.21 39.12
N ALA A 243 6.47 5.23 38.28
CA ALA A 243 6.42 4.41 37.07
C ALA A 243 7.56 4.74 36.11
N GLN A 244 7.84 6.03 35.90
CA GLN A 244 8.92 6.51 35.04
C GLN A 244 10.29 6.03 35.54
N ASN A 245 10.56 6.15 36.84
CA ASN A 245 11.81 5.71 37.45
C ASN A 245 11.99 4.19 37.34
N LEU A 246 10.95 3.42 37.64
CA LEU A 246 11.00 1.95 37.55
C LEU A 246 11.19 1.48 36.11
N LEU A 247 10.46 2.04 35.13
CA LEU A 247 10.62 1.68 33.71
C LEU A 247 12.00 2.06 33.19
N SER A 248 12.52 3.22 33.58
CA SER A 248 13.88 3.65 33.20
C SER A 248 14.94 2.69 33.74
N SER A 249 14.77 2.16 34.96
CA SER A 249 15.66 1.14 35.53
C SER A 249 15.62 -0.20 34.77
N LEU A 250 14.54 -0.45 34.03
CA LEU A 250 14.38 -1.58 33.13
C LEU A 250 14.80 -1.26 31.67
N GLY A 251 15.39 -0.10 31.42
CA GLY A 251 15.80 0.32 30.08
C GLY A 251 14.65 0.69 29.15
N LEU A 252 13.46 0.94 29.71
CA LEU A 252 12.23 1.26 28.97
C LEU A 252 11.88 2.74 29.12
N THR A 253 11.22 3.30 28.11
CA THR A 253 10.79 4.71 28.10
C THR A 253 9.29 4.81 27.91
N ILE A 254 8.65 5.72 28.63
CA ILE A 254 7.23 6.04 28.48
C ILE A 254 6.98 6.80 27.17
N SER A 255 5.86 6.53 26.52
CA SER A 255 5.39 7.29 25.36
C SER A 255 4.65 8.56 25.81
N GLU A 256 5.34 9.70 25.85
CA GLU A 256 4.76 11.01 26.21
C GLU A 256 3.47 11.32 25.44
N LYS A 257 3.47 11.11 24.11
CA LYS A 257 2.31 11.38 23.24
C LYS A 257 1.06 10.55 23.55
N LYS A 258 1.20 9.42 24.25
CA LYS A 258 0.08 8.52 24.58
C LYS A 258 -0.23 8.48 26.07
N THR A 259 0.60 9.14 26.87
CA THR A 259 0.41 9.22 28.31
C THR A 259 -0.65 10.28 28.56
N ILE A 260 -1.65 9.94 29.37
CA ILE A 260 -2.78 10.83 29.66
C ILE A 260 -2.96 10.85 31.17
N LEU A 261 -2.86 12.04 31.77
CA LEU A 261 -3.23 12.30 33.15
C LEU A 261 -4.40 13.29 33.15
N THR A 262 -5.57 12.85 33.60
CA THR A 262 -6.80 13.68 33.57
C THR A 262 -7.75 13.29 34.69
N GLU A 263 -8.73 14.16 34.96
CA GLU A 263 -9.87 13.82 35.80
C GLU A 263 -10.77 12.79 35.09
N LEU A 264 -11.32 11.84 35.84
CA LEU A 264 -12.16 10.77 35.32
C LEU A 264 -13.42 11.29 34.61
N LYS A 265 -13.95 12.45 35.03
CA LYS A 265 -15.09 13.12 34.37
C LYS A 265 -14.81 13.53 32.92
N ASN A 266 -13.55 13.73 32.55
CA ASN A 266 -13.15 14.04 31.16
C ASN A 266 -12.99 12.76 30.31
N GLY A 267 -13.02 11.60 30.97
CA GLY A 267 -12.94 10.28 30.37
C GLY A 267 -11.54 9.86 29.90
N VAL A 268 -11.38 8.57 29.67
CA VAL A 268 -10.14 7.96 29.15
C VAL A 268 -10.41 6.76 28.25
N ASP A 269 -9.70 6.67 27.13
CA ASP A 269 -9.79 5.53 26.24
C ASP A 269 -8.81 4.42 26.63
N PHE A 270 -9.30 3.21 26.87
CA PHE A 270 -8.49 2.03 27.20
C PHE A 270 -9.09 0.75 26.59
N LEU A 271 -8.28 -0.06 25.90
CA LEU A 271 -8.68 -1.33 25.25
C LEU A 271 -9.91 -1.24 24.31
N GLY A 272 -10.10 -0.09 23.67
CA GLY A 272 -11.21 0.18 22.73
C GLY A 272 -12.47 0.75 23.37
N TYR A 273 -12.51 0.85 24.70
CA TYR A 273 -13.58 1.47 25.46
C TYR A 273 -13.18 2.85 25.98
N HIS A 274 -14.16 3.74 26.06
CA HIS A 274 -14.07 5.00 26.78
C HIS A 274 -14.62 4.79 28.18
N PHE A 275 -13.92 5.27 29.21
CA PHE A 275 -14.36 5.18 30.61
C PHE A 275 -14.45 6.57 31.21
N ASP A 276 -15.57 6.87 31.86
CA ASP A 276 -15.79 8.08 32.63
C ASP A 276 -16.48 7.77 33.98
N GLU A 277 -17.01 8.78 34.66
CA GLU A 277 -17.79 8.62 35.91
C GLU A 277 -19.15 7.93 35.71
N ASN A 278 -19.68 7.93 34.49
CA ASN A 278 -20.97 7.35 34.13
C ASN A 278 -20.85 5.88 33.70
N GLY A 279 -19.65 5.40 33.41
CA GLY A 279 -19.34 4.01 33.12
C GLY A 279 -18.48 3.87 31.86
N LYS A 280 -18.68 2.76 31.14
CA LYS A 280 -17.98 2.50 29.87
C LYS A 280 -18.87 2.76 28.64
N ALA A 281 -18.25 3.29 27.60
CA ALA A 281 -18.82 3.44 26.26
C ALA A 281 -17.86 2.92 25.18
N ILE A 282 -18.36 2.70 23.97
CA ILE A 282 -17.54 2.30 22.82
C ILE A 282 -16.89 3.55 22.24
N THR A 283 -15.61 3.48 21.87
CA THR A 283 -14.92 4.64 21.27
C THR A 283 -15.38 4.87 19.82
N ALA A 284 -15.54 6.13 19.43
CA ALA A 284 -15.82 6.50 18.02
C ALA A 284 -14.79 5.93 17.04
N LYS A 285 -13.54 5.78 17.49
CA LYS A 285 -12.47 5.13 16.72
C LYS A 285 -12.76 3.66 16.43
N ALA A 286 -13.30 2.90 17.40
CA ALA A 286 -13.65 1.50 17.20
C ALA A 286 -14.82 1.34 16.21
N GLU A 287 -15.77 2.26 16.23
CA GLU A 287 -16.90 2.30 15.28
C GLU A 287 -16.42 2.64 13.86
N GLN A 288 -15.55 3.64 13.71
CA GLN A 288 -14.93 3.96 12.42
C GLN A 288 -14.13 2.79 11.85
N GLN A 289 -13.42 2.03 12.70
CA GLN A 289 -12.71 0.81 12.28
C GLN A 289 -13.67 -0.29 11.81
N LEU A 290 -14.83 -0.44 12.46
CA LEU A 290 -15.86 -1.39 12.03
C LEU A 290 -16.40 -1.00 10.65
N SER A 291 -16.90 0.23 10.50
CA SER A 291 -17.43 0.76 9.24
C SER A 291 -16.41 0.62 8.10
N GLY A 292 -15.16 1.04 8.31
CA GLY A 292 -14.10 0.91 7.31
C GLY A 292 -13.76 -0.55 6.94
N ARG A 293 -13.88 -1.48 7.89
CA ARG A 293 -13.66 -2.92 7.63
C ARG A 293 -14.82 -3.53 6.84
N LEU A 294 -16.05 -3.19 7.18
CA LEU A 294 -17.26 -3.61 6.47
C LEU A 294 -17.21 -3.11 5.01
N GLU A 295 -16.87 -1.84 4.81
CA GLU A 295 -16.69 -1.26 3.48
C GLU A 295 -15.57 -1.92 2.68
N THR A 296 -14.43 -2.22 3.32
CA THR A 296 -13.33 -2.94 2.65
C THR A 296 -13.80 -4.31 2.16
N ILE A 297 -14.53 -5.06 2.99
CA ILE A 297 -15.11 -6.35 2.57
C ILE A 297 -16.06 -6.14 1.40
N TRP A 298 -16.94 -5.13 1.49
CA TRP A 298 -17.89 -4.82 0.44
C TRP A 298 -17.17 -4.55 -0.89
N LEU A 299 -16.26 -3.59 -0.95
CA LEU A 299 -15.63 -3.14 -2.20
C LEU A 299 -14.64 -4.15 -2.77
N MET A 300 -13.91 -4.89 -1.93
CA MET A 300 -12.90 -5.86 -2.39
C MET A 300 -13.51 -7.17 -2.90
N ASN A 301 -14.75 -7.49 -2.52
CA ASN A 301 -15.46 -8.69 -2.95
C ASN A 301 -16.60 -8.36 -3.93
N ARG A 302 -16.51 -7.28 -4.70
CA ARG A 302 -17.58 -6.82 -5.62
C ARG A 302 -18.04 -7.85 -6.66
N ASN A 303 -17.20 -8.83 -6.99
CA ASN A 303 -17.54 -9.89 -7.94
C ASN A 303 -18.33 -11.05 -7.29
N GLU A 304 -18.45 -11.07 -5.97
CA GLU A 304 -19.27 -12.06 -5.26
C GLU A 304 -20.73 -11.61 -5.18
N ASP A 305 -21.60 -12.56 -4.87
CA ASP A 305 -23.00 -12.25 -4.63
C ASP A 305 -23.20 -11.38 -3.38
N CYS A 306 -24.26 -10.56 -3.39
CA CYS A 306 -24.63 -9.67 -2.30
C CYS A 306 -24.75 -10.42 -0.97
N GLU A 307 -25.44 -11.58 -0.96
CA GLU A 307 -25.65 -12.36 0.26
C GLU A 307 -24.34 -12.95 0.80
N VAL A 308 -23.42 -13.34 -0.10
CA VAL A 308 -22.10 -13.85 0.30
C VAL A 308 -21.27 -12.76 0.97
N ARG A 309 -21.33 -11.53 0.45
CA ARG A 309 -20.65 -10.36 1.03
C ARG A 309 -21.24 -10.00 2.40
N LEU A 310 -22.57 -9.96 2.51
CA LEU A 310 -23.28 -9.73 3.78
C LEU A 310 -22.95 -10.80 4.82
N ARG A 311 -22.82 -12.08 4.43
CA ARG A 311 -22.39 -13.15 5.33
C ARG A 311 -20.96 -12.95 5.86
N LYS A 312 -20.01 -12.55 5.01
CA LYS A 312 -18.64 -12.23 5.46
C LYS A 312 -18.63 -11.05 6.43
N MET A 313 -19.50 -10.06 6.19
CA MET A 313 -19.66 -8.90 7.06
C MET A 313 -20.29 -9.29 8.40
N SER A 314 -21.28 -10.20 8.42
CA SER A 314 -21.91 -10.66 9.66
C SER A 314 -20.92 -11.43 10.54
N GLU A 315 -19.97 -12.18 9.98
CA GLU A 315 -18.89 -12.80 10.78
C GLU A 315 -18.03 -11.74 11.50
N VAL A 316 -17.73 -10.63 10.84
CA VAL A 316 -16.99 -9.51 11.44
C VAL A 316 -17.83 -8.80 12.49
N LEU A 317 -19.09 -8.50 12.20
CA LEU A 317 -20.00 -7.82 13.10
C LEU A 317 -20.23 -8.66 14.37
N ASN A 318 -20.53 -9.95 14.23
CA ASN A 318 -20.67 -10.88 15.36
C ASN A 318 -19.42 -10.90 16.25
N GLY A 319 -18.22 -10.96 15.65
CA GLY A 319 -16.97 -10.93 16.41
C GLY A 319 -16.74 -9.60 17.13
N TRP A 320 -17.17 -8.49 16.49
CA TRP A 320 -17.09 -7.16 17.07
C TRP A 320 -18.07 -7.01 18.24
N GLU A 321 -19.32 -7.44 18.12
CA GLU A 321 -20.35 -7.41 19.18
C GLU A 321 -20.01 -8.33 20.36
N GLN A 322 -19.39 -9.48 20.11
CA GLN A 322 -18.91 -10.37 21.16
C GLN A 322 -17.87 -9.70 22.07
N TYR A 323 -17.04 -8.83 21.48
CA TYR A 323 -16.08 -8.02 22.22
C TYR A 323 -16.78 -6.80 22.84
N PHE A 324 -17.34 -5.94 22.01
CA PHE A 324 -18.03 -4.71 22.41
C PHE A 324 -19.47 -4.99 22.84
N ARG A 325 -19.62 -5.44 24.09
CA ARG A 325 -20.93 -5.61 24.71
C ARG A 325 -21.51 -4.25 25.11
N GLY A 326 -22.61 -3.84 24.48
CA GLY A 326 -23.34 -2.62 24.81
C GLY A 326 -24.45 -2.33 23.80
N ASN A 327 -25.39 -1.45 24.18
CA ASN A 327 -26.35 -0.91 23.22
C ASN A 327 -25.63 0.14 22.36
N ARG A 328 -25.70 -0.03 21.04
CA ARG A 328 -25.22 0.93 20.06
C ARG A 328 -26.27 1.13 18.99
N GLU A 329 -26.20 2.28 18.33
CA GLU A 329 -26.94 2.51 17.10
C GLU A 329 -26.14 1.91 15.92
N ILE A 330 -26.88 1.47 14.90
CA ILE A 330 -26.28 1.00 13.65
C ILE A 330 -25.61 2.20 12.97
N GLY A 331 -24.37 2.03 12.52
CA GLY A 331 -23.55 3.15 12.07
C GLY A 331 -23.83 3.61 10.63
N ASP A 332 -23.97 2.67 9.69
CA ASP A 332 -24.12 2.99 8.27
C ASP A 332 -24.99 1.96 7.52
N ILE A 333 -25.23 2.21 6.23
CA ILE A 333 -26.06 1.34 5.39
C ILE A 333 -25.49 -0.08 5.23
N LEU A 334 -24.17 -0.23 5.26
CA LEU A 334 -23.51 -1.54 5.11
C LEU A 334 -23.76 -2.39 6.35
N GLU A 335 -23.60 -1.79 7.53
CA GLU A 335 -23.94 -2.43 8.80
C GLU A 335 -25.44 -2.70 8.89
N TYR A 336 -26.29 -1.74 8.50
CA TYR A 336 -27.74 -1.91 8.49
C TYR A 336 -28.18 -3.10 7.64
N ALA A 337 -27.71 -3.18 6.39
CA ALA A 337 -28.02 -4.31 5.51
C ALA A 337 -27.48 -5.64 6.06
N THR A 338 -26.33 -5.61 6.76
CA THR A 338 -25.78 -6.78 7.43
C THR A 338 -26.69 -7.23 8.56
N VAL A 339 -27.16 -6.33 9.41
CA VAL A 339 -28.12 -6.62 10.49
C VAL A 339 -29.41 -7.17 9.92
N VAL A 340 -29.97 -6.54 8.88
CA VAL A 340 -31.16 -7.03 8.17
C VAL A 340 -30.95 -8.47 7.67
N SER A 341 -29.78 -8.81 7.13
CA SER A 341 -29.45 -10.17 6.69
C SER A 341 -29.31 -11.21 7.82
N MET A 342 -29.09 -10.74 9.05
CA MET A 342 -28.97 -11.60 10.23
C MET A 342 -30.32 -11.88 10.89
N VAL A 343 -31.30 -10.99 10.71
CA VAL A 343 -32.64 -11.12 11.27
C VAL A 343 -33.40 -12.25 10.58
N ARG A 344 -33.98 -13.16 11.37
CA ARG A 344 -34.73 -14.32 10.86
C ARG A 344 -36.24 -14.23 11.07
N SER A 345 -36.68 -13.37 12.00
CA SER A 345 -38.10 -13.19 12.30
C SER A 345 -38.68 -11.98 11.59
N GLN A 346 -39.86 -12.14 10.98
CA GLN A 346 -40.61 -11.06 10.37
C GLN A 346 -40.96 -9.94 11.38
N SER A 347 -41.21 -10.30 12.64
CA SER A 347 -41.54 -9.32 13.70
C SER A 347 -40.36 -8.43 14.06
N GLU A 348 -39.16 -9.00 14.14
CA GLU A 348 -37.91 -8.26 14.43
C GLU A 348 -37.54 -7.38 13.24
N LEU A 349 -37.71 -7.90 12.02
CA LEU A 349 -37.47 -7.15 10.79
C LEU A 349 -38.36 -5.90 10.72
N MET A 350 -39.63 -6.03 11.11
CA MET A 350 -40.57 -4.90 11.14
C MET A 350 -40.15 -3.81 12.15
N GLN A 351 -39.51 -4.17 13.27
CA GLN A 351 -39.02 -3.21 14.27
C GLN A 351 -37.83 -2.39 13.77
N ILE A 352 -36.96 -3.00 12.96
CA ILE A 352 -35.77 -2.32 12.41
C ILE A 352 -36.01 -1.67 11.04
N ALA A 353 -37.12 -1.99 10.38
CA ALA A 353 -37.48 -1.46 9.06
C ALA A 353 -37.55 0.08 9.07
N ASP A 354 -38.14 0.67 10.11
CA ASP A 354 -38.27 2.13 10.21
C ASP A 354 -36.92 2.85 10.38
N GLN A 355 -35.90 2.13 10.88
CA GLN A 355 -34.55 2.69 10.96
C GLN A 355 -33.93 2.90 9.58
N ARG A 356 -34.41 2.22 8.53
CA ARG A 356 -33.86 2.29 7.16
C ARG A 356 -33.68 3.74 6.69
N ARG A 357 -34.63 4.61 7.03
CA ARG A 357 -34.68 6.01 6.55
C ARG A 357 -33.54 6.89 7.10
N HIS A 358 -32.86 6.46 8.16
CA HIS A 358 -31.69 7.18 8.70
C HIS A 358 -30.42 6.98 7.87
N PHE A 359 -30.40 5.97 6.99
CA PHE A 359 -29.21 5.59 6.25
C PHE A 359 -29.24 6.07 4.80
N THR A 360 -28.11 6.59 4.33
CA THR A 360 -27.94 6.89 2.91
C THR A 360 -27.38 5.67 2.19
N ASN A 361 -28.16 5.09 1.28
CA ASN A 361 -27.72 3.98 0.45
C ASN A 361 -27.18 4.47 -0.91
N ILE A 362 -25.91 4.21 -1.16
CA ILE A 362 -25.26 4.51 -2.46
C ILE A 362 -24.98 3.23 -3.27
N TYR A 363 -25.37 2.07 -2.75
CA TYR A 363 -25.00 0.76 -3.27
C TYR A 363 -26.22 0.09 -3.89
N GLN A 364 -26.23 -0.02 -5.22
CA GLN A 364 -27.32 -0.66 -5.96
C GLN A 364 -27.60 -2.08 -5.48
N ASP A 365 -26.54 -2.89 -5.31
CA ASP A 365 -26.67 -4.27 -4.80
C ASP A 365 -27.40 -4.37 -3.45
N ILE A 366 -27.18 -3.39 -2.55
CA ILE A 366 -27.87 -3.34 -1.26
C ILE A 366 -29.30 -2.87 -1.44
N ALA A 367 -29.53 -1.86 -2.27
CA ALA A 367 -30.88 -1.39 -2.57
C ALA A 367 -31.74 -2.55 -3.09
N THR A 368 -31.26 -3.27 -4.11
CA THR A 368 -31.94 -4.43 -4.68
C THR A 368 -32.14 -5.55 -3.64
N TYR A 369 -31.16 -5.80 -2.77
CA TYR A 369 -31.32 -6.77 -1.68
C TYR A 369 -32.40 -6.36 -0.69
N LEU A 370 -32.38 -5.11 -0.23
CA LEU A 370 -33.34 -4.57 0.72
C LEU A 370 -34.75 -4.50 0.14
N MET A 371 -34.91 -4.13 -1.14
CA MET A 371 -36.21 -4.17 -1.82
C MET A 371 -36.85 -5.56 -1.78
N LYS A 372 -36.07 -6.64 -1.96
CA LYS A 372 -36.58 -8.03 -1.83
C LYS A 372 -37.06 -8.29 -0.41
N VAL A 373 -36.27 -7.89 0.58
CA VAL A 373 -36.62 -8.05 2.00
C VAL A 373 -37.88 -7.26 2.37
N TRP A 374 -38.04 -6.03 1.87
CA TRP A 374 -39.21 -5.19 2.11
C TRP A 374 -40.47 -5.72 1.44
N LYS A 375 -40.32 -6.33 0.26
CA LYS A 375 -41.41 -7.01 -0.44
C LYS A 375 -41.98 -8.16 0.38
N ASP A 376 -41.12 -8.92 1.07
CA ASP A 376 -41.54 -10.05 1.92
C ASP A 376 -42.35 -9.61 3.15
N ILE A 377 -42.22 -8.35 3.58
CA ILE A 377 -42.97 -7.77 4.71
C ILE A 377 -43.98 -6.70 4.31
N SER A 378 -44.28 -6.58 3.01
CA SER A 378 -45.24 -5.62 2.45
C SER A 378 -44.96 -4.15 2.80
N ARG A 379 -43.67 -3.77 2.95
CA ARG A 379 -43.25 -2.37 3.19
C ARG A 379 -42.95 -1.65 1.87
N PHE A 380 -43.98 -1.42 1.07
CA PHE A 380 -43.87 -0.78 -0.25
C PHE A 380 -43.34 0.66 -0.18
N ASP A 381 -43.59 1.36 0.92
CA ASP A 381 -43.03 2.69 1.20
C ASP A 381 -41.48 2.66 1.23
N LEU A 382 -40.90 1.61 1.80
CA LEU A 382 -39.44 1.45 1.84
C LEU A 382 -38.87 1.03 0.49
N ILE A 383 -39.58 0.21 -0.29
CA ILE A 383 -39.18 -0.12 -1.67
C ILE A 383 -39.10 1.15 -2.52
N LEU A 384 -40.10 2.03 -2.41
CA LEU A 384 -40.10 3.32 -3.10
C LEU A 384 -38.92 4.18 -2.66
N ALA A 385 -38.64 4.24 -1.35
CA ALA A 385 -37.49 4.96 -0.82
C ALA A 385 -36.14 4.42 -1.34
N GLU A 386 -36.00 3.11 -1.56
CA GLU A 386 -34.80 2.53 -2.19
C GLU A 386 -34.63 3.02 -3.64
N TYR A 387 -35.72 3.06 -4.43
CA TYR A 387 -35.70 3.54 -5.81
C TYR A 387 -35.38 5.03 -5.88
N GLU A 388 -36.08 5.85 -5.10
CA GLU A 388 -35.86 7.29 -5.03
C GLU A 388 -34.40 7.60 -4.69
N GLN A 389 -33.82 6.87 -3.75
CA GLN A 389 -32.44 7.07 -3.35
C GLN A 389 -31.43 6.60 -4.41
N LEU A 390 -31.71 5.50 -5.11
CA LEU A 390 -30.86 4.99 -6.19
C LEU A 390 -30.79 5.98 -7.37
N TYR A 391 -31.92 6.60 -7.73
CA TYR A 391 -32.01 7.58 -8.81
C TYR A 391 -31.71 9.02 -8.37
N GLY A 392 -31.62 9.29 -7.06
CA GLY A 392 -31.38 10.63 -6.52
C GLY A 392 -32.64 11.52 -6.50
N PHE A 393 -33.82 10.92 -6.59
CA PHE A 393 -35.14 11.56 -6.67
C PHE A 393 -35.83 11.67 -5.31
N CYS A 394 -35.08 11.67 -4.19
CA CYS A 394 -35.69 11.81 -2.86
C CYS A 394 -36.44 13.14 -2.71
N GLY A 395 -37.72 13.07 -2.30
CA GLY A 395 -38.59 14.22 -2.06
C GLY A 395 -38.56 14.73 -0.62
N SER A 396 -39.11 15.93 -0.42
CA SER A 396 -39.27 16.56 0.90
C SER A 396 -40.52 16.11 1.65
N LEU A 397 -41.52 15.57 0.96
CA LEU A 397 -42.78 15.12 1.54
C LEU A 397 -42.92 13.60 1.44
N GLU A 398 -43.39 12.97 2.51
CA GLU A 398 -43.61 11.53 2.55
C GLU A 398 -44.92 11.13 1.83
N ILE A 399 -44.82 10.21 0.86
CA ILE A 399 -45.98 9.65 0.16
C ILE A 399 -46.56 8.53 1.02
N LYS A 400 -47.82 8.67 1.44
CA LYS A 400 -48.49 7.72 2.36
C LYS A 400 -49.60 6.88 1.73
N GLY A 401 -50.03 7.23 0.51
CA GLY A 401 -51.12 6.54 -0.17
C GLY A 401 -50.64 5.26 -0.87
N GLU A 402 -51.26 4.12 -0.56
CA GLU A 402 -50.86 2.81 -1.11
C GLU A 402 -51.06 2.73 -2.63
N THR A 403 -52.09 3.39 -3.17
CA THR A 403 -52.40 3.36 -4.62
C THR A 403 -51.38 4.18 -5.40
N GLU A 404 -51.00 5.32 -4.83
CA GLU A 404 -50.01 6.26 -5.33
C GLU A 404 -48.62 5.63 -5.33
N ILE A 405 -48.23 4.96 -4.23
CA ILE A 405 -46.97 4.21 -4.13
C ILE A 405 -46.95 3.09 -5.17
N ALA A 406 -48.03 2.32 -5.33
CA ALA A 406 -48.10 1.25 -6.31
C ALA A 406 -47.94 1.75 -7.75
N GLY A 407 -48.52 2.92 -8.07
CA GLY A 407 -48.34 3.59 -9.36
C GLY A 407 -46.88 3.95 -9.64
N LEU A 408 -46.20 4.58 -8.67
CA LEU A 408 -44.78 4.94 -8.79
C LEU A 408 -43.87 3.71 -8.89
N LEU A 409 -44.09 2.69 -8.06
CA LEU A 409 -43.30 1.46 -8.06
C LEU A 409 -43.36 0.75 -9.41
N LYS A 410 -44.53 0.72 -10.05
CA LYS A 410 -44.68 0.13 -11.38
C LYS A 410 -43.76 0.81 -12.40
N VAL A 411 -43.72 2.15 -12.42
CA VAL A 411 -42.86 2.91 -13.34
C VAL A 411 -41.38 2.69 -13.02
N TYR A 412 -41.00 2.60 -11.75
CA TYR A 412 -39.62 2.26 -11.35
C TYR A 412 -39.21 0.84 -11.75
N GLU A 413 -40.10 -0.15 -11.62
CA GLU A 413 -39.86 -1.52 -12.09
C GLU A 413 -39.72 -1.56 -13.62
N ASP A 414 -40.46 -0.73 -14.35
CA ASP A 414 -40.31 -0.61 -15.81
C ASP A 414 -39.01 0.11 -16.18
N LEU A 415 -38.56 1.09 -15.40
CA LEU A 415 -37.23 1.72 -15.53
C LEU A 415 -36.07 0.74 -15.26
N GLU A 416 -36.25 -0.24 -14.38
CA GLU A 416 -35.24 -1.28 -14.12
C GLU A 416 -35.09 -2.21 -15.33
N LYS A 417 -36.19 -2.49 -16.05
CA LYS A 417 -36.18 -3.29 -17.29
C LYS A 417 -35.64 -2.50 -18.47
N GLU A 418 -36.11 -1.26 -18.63
CA GLU A 418 -35.74 -0.37 -19.73
C GLU A 418 -35.70 1.09 -19.29
N LYS A 419 -34.49 1.69 -19.33
CA LYS A 419 -34.28 3.11 -19.04
C LYS A 419 -34.68 4.00 -20.22
N SER A 420 -35.99 4.10 -20.48
CA SER A 420 -36.54 4.94 -21.54
C SER A 420 -36.84 6.36 -21.04
N LYS A 421 -36.76 7.34 -21.95
CA LYS A 421 -37.15 8.73 -21.66
C LYS A 421 -38.64 8.83 -21.30
N ASP A 422 -39.47 8.03 -21.95
CA ASP A 422 -40.92 7.99 -21.72
C ASP A 422 -41.24 7.56 -20.29
N ASN A 423 -40.53 6.56 -19.76
CA ASN A 423 -40.69 6.11 -18.38
C ASN A 423 -40.31 7.20 -17.37
N PHE A 424 -39.25 8.00 -17.65
CA PHE A 424 -38.91 9.15 -16.80
C PHE A 424 -39.94 10.29 -16.89
N ILE A 425 -40.53 10.52 -18.07
CA ILE A 425 -41.60 11.52 -18.24
C ILE A 425 -42.84 11.09 -17.46
N GLU A 426 -43.23 9.81 -17.55
CA GLU A 426 -44.35 9.25 -16.77
C GLU A 426 -44.09 9.39 -15.27
N LEU A 427 -42.87 9.07 -14.82
CA LEU A 427 -42.46 9.24 -13.42
C LEU A 427 -42.56 10.70 -12.96
N MET A 428 -42.09 11.65 -13.78
CA MET A 428 -42.16 13.09 -13.51
C MET A 428 -43.61 13.59 -13.38
N GLN A 429 -44.52 13.10 -14.24
CA GLN A 429 -45.94 13.43 -14.20
C GLN A 429 -46.57 12.91 -12.89
N LEU A 430 -46.33 11.65 -12.53
CA LEU A 430 -46.84 11.08 -11.29
C LEU A 430 -46.38 11.86 -10.05
N TYR A 431 -45.11 12.25 -9.97
CA TYR A 431 -44.64 13.10 -8.86
C TYR A 431 -45.28 14.49 -8.88
N SER A 432 -45.53 15.07 -10.05
CA SER A 432 -46.21 16.37 -10.19
C SER A 432 -47.68 16.32 -9.72
N ASP A 433 -48.39 15.24 -10.07
CA ASP A 433 -49.77 14.98 -9.65
C ASP A 433 -49.87 14.80 -8.13
N LEU A 434 -48.81 14.26 -7.51
CA LEU A 434 -48.66 14.15 -6.05
C LEU A 434 -48.14 15.43 -5.39
N HIS A 435 -48.01 16.53 -6.13
CA HIS A 435 -47.49 17.82 -5.69
C HIS A 435 -46.04 17.80 -5.17
N GLN A 436 -45.24 16.81 -5.61
CA GLN A 436 -43.80 16.67 -5.34
C GLN A 436 -42.99 17.38 -6.43
N TYR A 437 -43.19 18.69 -6.55
CA TYR A 437 -42.58 19.49 -7.63
C TYR A 437 -41.05 19.53 -7.54
N ASP A 438 -40.48 19.36 -6.35
CA ASP A 438 -39.05 19.23 -6.12
C ASP A 438 -38.48 17.96 -6.78
N VAL A 439 -39.17 16.83 -6.63
CA VAL A 439 -38.79 15.56 -7.27
C VAL A 439 -38.99 15.63 -8.78
N ALA A 440 -40.13 16.15 -9.23
CA ALA A 440 -40.41 16.34 -10.65
C ALA A 440 -39.35 17.22 -11.33
N GLY A 441 -38.92 18.30 -10.66
CA GLY A 441 -37.83 19.15 -11.14
C GLY A 441 -36.50 18.40 -11.29
N LYS A 442 -36.13 17.54 -10.32
CA LYS A 442 -34.92 16.69 -10.42
C LYS A 442 -35.00 15.72 -11.58
N ILE A 443 -36.16 15.12 -11.83
CA ILE A 443 -36.37 14.21 -12.97
C ILE A 443 -36.27 14.99 -14.29
N SER A 444 -36.84 16.20 -14.36
CA SER A 444 -36.72 17.08 -15.54
C SER A 444 -35.25 17.37 -15.86
N SER A 445 -34.45 17.78 -14.86
CA SER A 445 -33.01 18.01 -15.06
C SER A 445 -32.27 16.72 -15.47
N TYR A 446 -32.67 15.56 -14.93
CA TYR A 446 -32.10 14.27 -15.33
C TYR A 446 -32.39 13.93 -16.80
N ILE A 447 -33.61 14.24 -17.28
CA ILE A 447 -34.00 14.07 -18.68
C ILE A 447 -33.21 15.02 -19.59
N GLU A 448 -33.05 16.29 -19.20
CA GLU A 448 -32.24 17.27 -19.93
C GLU A 448 -30.77 16.81 -20.04
N ASP A 449 -30.21 16.31 -18.94
CA ASP A 449 -28.87 15.70 -18.94
C ASP A 449 -28.79 14.48 -19.86
N MET A 450 -29.82 13.63 -19.91
CA MET A 450 -29.87 12.47 -20.81
C MET A 450 -29.89 12.89 -22.30
N ASP A 451 -30.55 13.99 -22.62
CA ASP A 451 -30.59 14.54 -23.98
C ASP A 451 -29.23 15.18 -24.34
N ALA A 452 -28.63 15.96 -23.43
CA ALA A 452 -27.30 16.54 -23.60
C ALA A 452 -26.20 15.47 -23.76
N LYS A 453 -26.34 14.32 -23.08
CA LYS A 453 -25.42 13.17 -23.14
C LYS A 453 -25.48 12.38 -24.45
N LYS A 454 -26.46 12.62 -25.33
CA LYS A 454 -26.59 11.95 -26.63
C LYS A 454 -25.94 12.68 -27.81
N GLU A 455 -25.63 13.98 -27.68
CA GLU A 455 -25.32 14.83 -28.84
C GLU A 455 -23.86 15.25 -29.03
N VAL A 456 -22.90 14.78 -28.22
CA VAL A 456 -21.50 15.18 -28.40
C VAL A 456 -20.62 13.97 -28.71
N ILE A 457 -19.70 14.19 -29.65
CA ILE A 457 -18.64 13.28 -30.11
C ILE A 457 -19.05 12.37 -31.29
N HIS A 458 -19.57 12.95 -32.36
CA HIS A 458 -19.23 12.50 -33.70
C HIS A 458 -19.32 13.67 -34.67
N GLU A 459 -18.16 14.27 -34.97
CA GLU A 459 -17.74 14.78 -36.29
C GLU A 459 -16.58 15.78 -36.11
N ASN A 460 -15.55 15.68 -36.96
CA ASN A 460 -14.33 16.50 -37.01
C ASN A 460 -13.19 16.28 -35.99
N ILE A 461 -12.78 15.02 -35.77
CA ILE A 461 -11.43 14.67 -35.25
C ILE A 461 -10.32 15.37 -36.08
N GLY A 462 -10.55 15.63 -37.36
CA GLY A 462 -9.60 16.33 -38.25
C GLY A 462 -9.33 17.79 -37.88
N ASP A 463 -10.30 18.51 -37.31
CA ASP A 463 -10.16 19.93 -36.95
C ASP A 463 -9.65 20.12 -35.51
N VAL A 464 -9.99 19.19 -34.60
CA VAL A 464 -9.40 19.07 -33.26
C VAL A 464 -7.85 19.07 -33.31
N LEU A 465 -7.29 18.39 -34.32
CA LEU A 465 -5.84 18.24 -34.49
C LEU A 465 -5.15 19.41 -35.21
N LYS A 466 -5.91 20.22 -35.96
CA LYS A 466 -5.37 21.47 -36.54
C LYS A 466 -5.11 22.51 -35.46
N ASN A 467 -5.99 22.56 -34.44
CA ASN A 467 -5.88 23.47 -33.30
C ASN A 467 -4.82 23.02 -32.27
N ALA A 468 -4.59 21.72 -32.10
CA ALA A 468 -3.51 21.23 -31.24
C ALA A 468 -2.10 21.49 -31.83
N LYS A 469 -1.99 21.63 -33.16
CA LYS A 469 -0.71 21.91 -33.86
C LYS A 469 -0.33 23.39 -33.88
N SER A 470 -1.26 24.33 -33.70
CA SER A 470 -1.01 25.77 -33.87
C SER A 470 -0.30 26.43 -32.67
N GLY A 471 0.54 25.70 -31.95
CA GLY A 471 1.29 26.16 -30.77
C GLY A 471 1.93 27.54 -30.95
N SER A 472 1.20 28.56 -30.52
CA SER A 472 1.52 30.00 -30.46
C SER A 472 0.30 30.60 -29.74
N ASN A 473 0.34 31.20 -28.57
CA ASN A 473 1.40 31.71 -27.70
C ASN A 473 1.02 31.32 -26.25
N SER A 474 1.72 31.87 -25.26
CA SER A 474 1.26 32.12 -23.88
C SER A 474 -0.25 32.01 -23.60
N LEU A 475 -0.60 31.69 -22.35
CA LEU A 475 -1.92 31.89 -21.75
C LEU A 475 -2.81 32.88 -22.51
N HIS A 476 -4.06 32.50 -22.78
CA HIS A 476 -4.99 33.37 -23.52
C HIS A 476 -5.35 34.66 -22.75
N MET A 477 -4.94 34.73 -21.48
CA MET A 477 -5.18 35.85 -20.58
C MET A 477 -3.95 36.22 -19.73
N PRO A 478 -3.90 37.45 -19.20
CA PRO A 478 -2.85 37.87 -18.26
C PRO A 478 -2.84 37.01 -16.99
N VAL A 479 -1.66 36.79 -16.42
CA VAL A 479 -1.52 36.11 -15.13
C VAL A 479 -2.00 37.02 -14.00
N THR A 480 -3.24 36.84 -13.55
CA THR A 480 -3.84 37.53 -12.39
C THR A 480 -3.72 36.68 -11.12
N ASP A 481 -3.86 37.30 -9.94
CA ASP A 481 -3.89 36.56 -8.66
C ASP A 481 -5.11 35.61 -8.59
N GLU A 482 -6.24 35.99 -9.19
CA GLU A 482 -7.44 35.15 -9.26
C GLU A 482 -7.16 33.86 -10.04
N LEU A 483 -6.52 33.96 -11.21
CA LEU A 483 -6.12 32.80 -12.01
C LEU A 483 -5.16 31.89 -11.21
N ILE A 484 -4.19 32.48 -10.51
CA ILE A 484 -3.23 31.73 -9.68
C ILE A 484 -3.97 30.98 -8.56
N ASP A 485 -4.93 31.61 -7.90
CA ASP A 485 -5.69 30.98 -6.81
C ASP A 485 -6.52 29.79 -7.31
N LYS A 486 -7.19 29.94 -8.46
CA LYS A 486 -7.93 28.84 -9.10
C LYS A 486 -7.00 27.72 -9.55
N PHE A 487 -5.87 28.05 -10.17
CA PHE A 487 -4.85 27.10 -10.59
C PHE A 487 -4.31 26.29 -9.42
N MET A 488 -3.95 26.98 -8.32
CA MET A 488 -3.45 26.32 -7.12
C MET A 488 -4.50 25.40 -6.51
N ASN A 489 -5.77 25.84 -6.44
CA ASN A 489 -6.84 25.03 -5.87
C ASN A 489 -7.07 23.71 -6.63
N LEU A 490 -6.93 23.72 -7.95
CA LEU A 490 -7.14 22.54 -8.79
C LEU A 490 -5.90 21.63 -8.87
N PHE A 491 -4.73 22.18 -9.19
CA PHE A 491 -3.58 21.35 -9.59
C PHE A 491 -2.54 21.11 -8.50
N VAL A 492 -2.51 21.92 -7.44
CA VAL A 492 -1.56 21.70 -6.35
C VAL A 492 -2.05 20.55 -5.48
N GLY A 493 -1.25 19.49 -5.42
CA GLY A 493 -1.45 18.37 -4.53
C GLY A 493 -1.04 18.71 -3.10
N ARG A 494 0.12 18.21 -2.66
CA ARG A 494 0.67 18.43 -1.32
C ARG A 494 0.91 19.91 -1.07
N GLU A 495 0.44 20.36 0.09
CA GLU A 495 0.52 21.75 0.53
C GLU A 495 1.87 22.10 1.15
N ASP A 496 2.63 21.10 1.60
CA ASP A 496 3.86 21.27 2.37
C ASP A 496 5.15 21.24 1.53
N MET A 497 5.06 20.86 0.25
CA MET A 497 6.22 20.76 -0.63
C MET A 497 5.89 20.76 -2.13
N TYR A 498 6.88 21.16 -2.93
CA TYR A 498 6.84 21.08 -4.40
C TYR A 498 8.21 20.66 -4.94
N ALA A 499 8.36 20.58 -6.26
CA ALA A 499 9.66 20.37 -6.89
C ALA A 499 9.87 21.32 -8.06
N LEU A 500 11.12 21.72 -8.29
CA LEU A 500 11.55 22.44 -9.49
C LEU A 500 12.14 21.45 -10.49
N VAL A 501 11.80 21.62 -11.76
CA VAL A 501 12.25 20.76 -12.85
C VAL A 501 13.20 21.55 -13.75
N ASP A 502 14.45 21.10 -13.82
CA ASP A 502 15.48 21.68 -14.68
C ASP A 502 15.92 20.66 -15.73
N TYR A 503 16.44 21.14 -16.86
CA TYR A 503 17.04 20.28 -17.89
C TYR A 503 18.51 20.67 -18.07
N VAL A 504 19.41 19.77 -17.67
CA VAL A 504 20.86 19.94 -17.81
C VAL A 504 21.38 18.86 -18.74
N ASP A 505 22.06 19.24 -19.82
CA ASP A 505 22.56 18.33 -20.87
C ASP A 505 21.49 17.38 -21.44
N GLY A 506 20.26 17.88 -21.61
CA GLY A 506 19.12 17.10 -22.10
C GLY A 506 18.56 16.09 -21.09
N LYS A 507 19.06 16.05 -19.85
CA LYS A 507 18.53 15.19 -18.77
C LYS A 507 17.69 16.01 -17.80
N LYS A 508 16.47 15.52 -17.55
CA LYS A 508 15.55 16.04 -16.53
C LYS A 508 16.17 15.86 -15.14
N GLN A 509 16.37 16.94 -14.40
CA GLN A 509 16.68 16.96 -12.98
C GLN A 509 15.49 17.52 -12.21
N VAL A 510 15.10 16.84 -11.14
CA VAL A 510 14.01 17.27 -10.26
C VAL A 510 14.61 17.59 -8.89
N ARG A 511 14.36 18.80 -8.40
CA ARG A 511 14.84 19.30 -7.11
C ARG A 511 13.66 19.55 -6.18
N ASP A 512 13.54 18.72 -5.16
CA ASP A 512 12.48 18.82 -4.14
C ASP A 512 12.70 20.05 -3.26
N GLN A 513 11.64 20.80 -3.00
CA GLN A 513 11.59 21.97 -2.13
C GLN A 513 10.67 21.66 -0.95
N MET A 514 11.24 21.62 0.26
CA MET A 514 10.53 21.26 1.49
C MET A 514 9.83 22.48 2.12
N GLU A 515 9.08 23.21 1.30
CA GLU A 515 8.34 24.40 1.69
C GLU A 515 7.03 24.51 0.88
N PRO A 516 6.00 25.19 1.39
CA PRO A 516 4.75 25.41 0.65
C PRO A 516 4.95 26.20 -0.64
N LEU A 517 4.18 25.84 -1.66
CA LEU A 517 4.22 26.53 -2.95
C LEU A 517 3.58 27.93 -2.85
N THR A 518 4.26 28.95 -3.36
CA THR A 518 3.83 30.36 -3.29
C THR A 518 3.21 30.85 -4.60
N LYS A 519 2.35 31.88 -4.51
CA LYS A 519 1.76 32.54 -5.69
C LYS A 519 2.84 33.05 -6.66
N ASP A 520 3.92 33.63 -6.14
CA ASP A 520 5.03 34.11 -6.97
C ASP A 520 5.73 32.99 -7.73
N THR A 521 5.86 31.81 -7.13
CA THR A 521 6.44 30.64 -7.82
C THR A 521 5.53 30.15 -8.94
N ILE A 522 4.22 30.15 -8.72
CA ILE A 522 3.24 29.84 -9.79
C ILE A 522 3.21 30.92 -10.87
N ARG A 523 3.34 32.20 -10.52
CA ARG A 523 3.44 33.29 -11.51
C ARG A 523 4.61 33.07 -12.44
N LYS A 524 5.80 32.78 -11.88
CA LYS A 524 7.01 32.43 -12.65
C LYS A 524 6.81 31.18 -13.51
N HIS A 525 6.08 30.19 -12.99
CA HIS A 525 5.73 28.99 -13.72
C HIS A 525 4.90 29.27 -14.98
N LEU A 526 3.82 30.02 -14.80
CA LEU A 526 2.88 30.41 -15.85
C LEU A 526 3.53 31.34 -16.89
N GLN A 527 4.51 32.15 -16.47
CA GLN A 527 5.31 32.99 -17.35
C GLN A 527 6.45 32.24 -18.06
N GLY A 528 6.65 30.95 -17.75
CA GLY A 528 7.70 30.12 -18.35
C GLY A 528 9.10 30.36 -17.79
N GLU A 529 9.25 31.13 -16.71
CA GLU A 529 10.54 31.39 -16.05
C GLU A 529 11.07 30.17 -15.29
N CYS A 530 10.17 29.30 -14.81
CA CYS A 530 10.54 28.04 -14.15
C CYS A 530 9.51 26.93 -14.41
N ILE A 531 9.91 25.67 -14.23
CA ILE A 531 9.00 24.53 -14.32
C ILE A 531 8.77 23.97 -12.92
N VAL A 532 7.53 24.01 -12.46
CA VAL A 532 7.11 23.53 -11.16
C VAL A 532 6.43 22.16 -11.33
N ALA A 533 6.69 21.26 -10.41
CA ALA A 533 5.99 20.00 -10.24
C ALA A 533 5.40 19.91 -8.82
N SER A 534 4.22 19.32 -8.70
CA SER A 534 3.54 19.11 -7.42
C SER A 534 3.47 17.63 -7.07
N PHE A 535 3.65 17.31 -5.80
CA PHE A 535 3.45 15.95 -5.29
C PHE A 535 1.96 15.70 -5.09
N ASN A 536 1.41 14.63 -5.64
CA ASN A 536 -0.05 14.46 -5.67
C ASN A 536 -0.63 13.76 -4.42
N GLN A 537 0.18 13.03 -3.66
CA GLN A 537 -0.28 12.18 -2.54
C GLN A 537 0.30 12.62 -1.20
N ARG A 538 -0.54 12.76 -0.17
CA ARG A 538 -0.12 13.04 1.22
C ARG A 538 0.40 11.78 1.93
N GLN A 539 1.17 11.97 3.00
CA GLN A 539 1.69 10.86 3.83
C GLN A 539 0.56 10.04 4.50
N ASN A 540 -0.58 10.67 4.81
CA ASN A 540 -1.78 9.99 5.30
C ASN A 540 -2.56 9.24 4.20
N SER A 541 -1.97 9.03 3.01
CA SER A 541 -2.55 8.28 1.91
C SER A 541 -3.86 8.87 1.38
N THR A 542 -3.90 10.20 1.26
CA THR A 542 -5.00 10.94 0.63
C THR A 542 -4.53 11.73 -0.59
N VAL A 543 -5.46 11.99 -1.50
CA VAL A 543 -5.23 12.68 -2.77
C VAL A 543 -6.41 13.60 -3.12
N LYS A 544 -6.15 14.71 -3.83
CA LYS A 544 -7.15 15.67 -4.29
C LYS A 544 -7.39 15.63 -5.81
N THR A 545 -6.48 15.00 -6.56
CA THR A 545 -6.58 14.84 -8.02
C THR A 545 -6.15 13.46 -8.49
N MET A 546 -6.85 12.91 -9.45
CA MET A 546 -6.38 11.78 -10.25
C MET A 546 -5.93 12.29 -11.60
N MET A 547 -4.74 11.90 -12.03
CA MET A 547 -4.22 12.21 -13.35
C MET A 547 -3.78 10.93 -14.05
N ILE A 548 -4.14 10.80 -15.33
CA ILE A 548 -3.72 9.73 -16.22
C ILE A 548 -2.83 10.34 -17.28
N ASP A 549 -1.57 9.91 -17.32
CA ASP A 549 -0.59 10.33 -18.31
C ASP A 549 -0.59 9.33 -19.46
N LEU A 550 -1.15 9.75 -20.61
CA LEU A 550 -1.24 8.97 -21.83
C LEU A 550 -0.17 9.46 -22.81
N ASP A 551 0.92 8.71 -22.91
CA ASP A 551 2.08 9.03 -23.72
C ASP A 551 2.23 8.06 -24.90
N ILE A 552 2.76 8.55 -26.02
CA ILE A 552 3.27 7.67 -27.09
C ILE A 552 4.40 6.82 -26.52
N SER A 553 4.32 5.52 -26.72
CA SER A 553 5.30 4.57 -26.20
C SER A 553 6.71 4.91 -26.69
N LYS A 554 7.71 4.67 -25.84
CA LYS A 554 9.12 4.91 -26.20
C LYS A 554 9.56 4.12 -27.43
N ARG A 555 8.95 2.97 -27.71
CA ARG A 555 9.21 2.16 -28.91
C ARG A 555 8.88 2.96 -30.16
N VAL A 556 7.65 3.45 -30.25
CA VAL A 556 7.16 4.26 -31.38
C VAL A 556 8.01 5.53 -31.53
N LEU A 557 8.36 6.20 -30.43
CA LEU A 557 9.21 7.40 -30.50
C LEU A 557 10.60 7.13 -31.08
N ILE A 558 11.17 5.94 -30.84
CA ILE A 558 12.46 5.52 -31.42
C ILE A 558 12.29 5.19 -32.90
N GLU A 559 11.23 4.48 -33.28
CA GLU A 559 10.91 4.13 -34.68
C GLU A 559 10.69 5.37 -35.56
N CYS A 560 10.04 6.40 -35.00
CA CYS A 560 9.87 7.67 -35.69
C CYS A 560 11.19 8.44 -35.87
N ALA A 561 12.25 8.13 -35.10
CA ALA A 561 13.57 8.79 -35.17
C ALA A 561 13.53 10.35 -35.16
N GLY A 562 12.50 10.94 -34.54
CA GLY A 562 12.31 12.40 -34.51
C GLY A 562 11.54 12.99 -35.71
N ASP A 563 11.00 12.15 -36.58
CA ASP A 563 10.09 12.55 -37.66
C ASP A 563 8.78 13.15 -37.09
N LYS A 564 8.65 14.47 -37.23
CA LYS A 564 7.52 15.23 -36.68
C LYS A 564 6.18 14.89 -37.33
N GLU A 565 6.17 14.44 -38.58
CA GLU A 565 4.91 14.08 -39.25
C GLU A 565 4.37 12.76 -38.70
N LYS A 566 5.23 11.74 -38.58
CA LYS A 566 4.87 10.45 -37.99
C LYS A 566 4.47 10.56 -36.52
N ILE A 567 5.23 11.31 -35.71
CA ILE A 567 4.83 11.61 -34.32
C ILE A 567 3.46 12.29 -34.30
N GLY A 568 3.22 13.20 -35.26
CA GLY A 568 1.94 13.87 -35.44
C GLY A 568 0.78 12.91 -35.72
N GLU A 569 0.98 11.78 -36.40
CA GLU A 569 -0.02 10.73 -36.62
C GLU A 569 -0.31 9.92 -35.34
N TYR A 570 0.73 9.53 -34.61
CA TYR A 570 0.55 8.84 -33.32
C TYR A 570 -0.10 9.73 -32.27
N LEU A 571 0.14 11.05 -32.28
CA LEU A 571 -0.59 11.99 -31.44
C LEU A 571 -2.09 11.99 -31.75
N LYS A 572 -2.50 11.77 -33.00
CA LYS A 572 -3.92 11.58 -33.34
C LYS A 572 -4.48 10.32 -32.71
N GLY A 573 -3.74 9.22 -32.76
CA GLY A 573 -4.12 7.98 -32.11
C GLY A 573 -4.24 8.14 -30.59
N ALA A 574 -3.30 8.85 -29.96
CA ALA A 574 -3.35 9.16 -28.54
C ALA A 574 -4.58 10.02 -28.18
N ALA A 575 -4.96 10.99 -29.03
CA ALA A 575 -6.16 11.79 -28.85
C ALA A 575 -7.44 10.93 -28.88
N VAL A 576 -7.52 9.95 -29.79
CA VAL A 576 -8.63 9.00 -29.85
C VAL A 576 -8.71 8.18 -28.57
N VAL A 577 -7.59 7.67 -28.08
CA VAL A 577 -7.54 6.90 -26.82
C VAL A 577 -7.93 7.78 -25.63
N ALA A 578 -7.50 9.05 -25.58
CA ALA A 578 -7.91 9.99 -24.55
C ALA A 578 -9.43 10.20 -24.54
N LEU A 579 -10.05 10.39 -25.71
CA LEU A 579 -11.50 10.49 -25.85
C LEU A 579 -12.22 9.21 -25.43
N GLU A 580 -11.66 8.03 -25.72
CA GLU A 580 -12.24 6.75 -25.26
C GLU A 580 -12.18 6.59 -23.75
N ILE A 581 -11.11 7.06 -23.09
CA ILE A 581 -11.02 7.13 -21.63
C ILE A 581 -12.08 8.10 -21.08
N GLY A 582 -12.23 9.28 -21.67
CA GLY A 582 -13.27 10.22 -21.29
C GLY A 582 -14.68 9.65 -21.46
N LYS A 583 -14.97 8.95 -22.55
CA LYS A 583 -16.24 8.23 -22.75
C LYS A 583 -16.48 7.18 -21.68
N TRP A 584 -15.44 6.45 -21.27
CA TRP A 584 -15.56 5.45 -20.21
C TRP A 584 -15.97 6.12 -18.88
N PHE A 585 -15.34 7.24 -18.52
CA PHE A 585 -15.73 8.00 -17.33
C PHE A 585 -17.12 8.63 -17.47
N HIS A 586 -17.45 9.14 -18.65
CA HIS A 586 -18.72 9.80 -18.93
C HIS A 586 -19.91 8.85 -18.76
N ARG A 587 -19.77 7.58 -19.20
CA ARG A 587 -20.76 6.51 -18.94
C ARG A 587 -20.99 6.23 -17.46
N LYS A 588 -20.07 6.67 -16.60
CA LYS A 588 -20.11 6.53 -15.15
C LYS A 588 -20.39 7.85 -14.44
N ASN A 589 -20.92 8.84 -15.17
CA ASN A 589 -21.23 10.19 -14.69
C ASN A 589 -20.02 10.95 -14.12
N ILE A 590 -18.81 10.66 -14.60
CA ILE A 590 -17.62 11.47 -14.36
C ILE A 590 -17.19 12.11 -15.68
N GLU A 591 -17.03 13.42 -15.67
CA GLU A 591 -16.43 14.20 -16.74
C GLU A 591 -14.95 14.41 -16.40
N VAL A 592 -14.12 14.25 -17.43
CA VAL A 592 -12.67 14.43 -17.33
C VAL A 592 -12.23 15.71 -18.01
N ARG A 593 -11.10 16.24 -17.58
CA ARG A 593 -10.49 17.44 -18.17
C ARG A 593 -9.18 17.07 -18.86
N TYR A 594 -8.90 17.64 -20.01
CA TYR A 594 -7.74 17.26 -20.83
C TYR A 594 -6.67 18.34 -20.85
N GLU A 595 -5.41 17.91 -20.93
CA GLU A 595 -4.26 18.76 -21.17
C GLU A 595 -3.37 18.11 -22.23
N PHE A 596 -2.97 18.85 -23.25
CA PHE A 596 -1.90 18.42 -24.14
C PHE A 596 -0.55 18.61 -23.46
N SER A 597 0.28 17.57 -23.35
CA SER A 597 1.53 17.60 -22.55
C SER A 597 2.64 18.49 -23.16
N GLY A 598 2.42 19.01 -24.36
CA GLY A 598 3.35 19.83 -25.12
C GLY A 598 4.36 19.01 -25.94
N TYR A 599 4.26 17.67 -25.95
CA TYR A 599 5.15 16.86 -26.78
C TYR A 599 4.63 15.46 -27.14
N ARG A 600 4.40 14.59 -26.14
CA ARG A 600 4.29 13.13 -26.35
C ARG A 600 2.91 12.56 -26.13
N GLY A 601 1.96 13.36 -25.68
CA GLY A 601 0.70 12.79 -25.21
C GLY A 601 -0.24 13.78 -24.55
N TYR A 602 -1.16 13.23 -23.79
CA TYR A 602 -2.23 13.95 -23.11
C TYR A 602 -2.29 13.56 -21.64
N HIS A 603 -2.53 14.53 -20.76
CA HIS A 603 -2.92 14.26 -19.39
C HIS A 603 -4.44 14.35 -19.27
N ILE A 604 -5.03 13.42 -18.53
CA ILE A 604 -6.47 13.36 -18.27
C ILE A 604 -6.66 13.55 -16.77
N TRP A 605 -7.36 14.62 -16.40
CA TRP A 605 -7.51 15.11 -15.04
C TRP A 605 -8.92 14.85 -14.50
N ILE A 606 -8.98 14.39 -13.26
CA ILE A 606 -10.20 14.26 -12.46
C ILE A 606 -9.93 14.96 -11.12
N PHE A 607 -10.82 15.87 -10.75
CA PHE A 607 -10.69 16.67 -9.53
C PHE A 607 -11.67 16.20 -8.47
N PHE A 608 -11.23 16.20 -7.21
CA PHE A 608 -12.08 15.88 -6.07
C PHE A 608 -12.38 17.14 -5.24
N ASP A 609 -13.58 17.21 -4.68
CA ASP A 609 -14.02 18.33 -3.83
C ASP A 609 -13.23 18.40 -2.52
N LYS A 610 -12.84 17.23 -2.01
CA LYS A 610 -12.08 17.02 -0.78
C LYS A 610 -10.94 16.04 -1.02
N TRP A 611 -10.04 15.99 -0.05
CA TRP A 611 -9.01 14.96 0.00
C TRP A 611 -9.66 13.60 0.25
N ILE A 612 -9.55 12.69 -0.72
CA ILE A 612 -10.10 11.33 -0.62
C ILE A 612 -8.98 10.30 -0.41
N PRO A 613 -9.26 9.17 0.26
CA PRO A 613 -8.29 8.09 0.41
C PRO A 613 -7.79 7.57 -0.95
N THR A 614 -6.46 7.46 -1.09
CA THR A 614 -5.82 7.05 -2.35
C THR A 614 -6.25 5.66 -2.82
N TYR A 615 -6.65 4.78 -1.89
CA TYR A 615 -7.05 3.43 -2.23
C TYR A 615 -8.29 3.38 -3.16
N TYR A 616 -9.27 4.28 -2.99
CA TYR A 616 -10.43 4.32 -3.90
C TYR A 616 -10.01 4.70 -5.32
N VAL A 617 -9.07 5.65 -5.43
CA VAL A 617 -8.52 6.09 -6.71
C VAL A 617 -7.76 4.96 -7.39
N ASN A 618 -6.95 4.20 -6.65
CA ASN A 618 -6.28 3.03 -7.23
C ASN A 618 -7.26 1.93 -7.66
N MET A 619 -8.31 1.66 -6.87
CA MET A 619 -9.34 0.71 -7.29
C MET A 619 -10.04 1.17 -8.58
N LEU A 620 -10.26 2.48 -8.74
CA LEU A 620 -10.86 3.05 -9.95
C LEU A 620 -9.92 2.91 -11.15
N GLN A 621 -8.62 3.16 -10.96
CA GLN A 621 -7.57 2.95 -11.96
C GLN A 621 -7.52 1.47 -12.39
N ASP A 622 -7.57 0.52 -11.45
CA ASP A 622 -7.53 -0.90 -11.75
C ASP A 622 -8.71 -1.34 -12.64
N ILE A 623 -9.92 -0.78 -12.39
CA ILE A 623 -11.09 -1.06 -13.23
C ILE A 623 -10.92 -0.43 -14.61
N LEU A 624 -10.54 0.85 -14.67
CA LEU A 624 -10.32 1.54 -15.95
C LEU A 624 -9.27 0.81 -16.79
N GLU A 625 -8.12 0.47 -16.20
CA GLU A 625 -7.02 -0.20 -16.91
C GLU A 625 -7.46 -1.55 -17.46
N LYS A 626 -8.25 -2.31 -16.70
CA LYS A 626 -8.85 -3.57 -17.18
C LYS A 626 -9.74 -3.33 -18.40
N ASP A 627 -10.67 -2.37 -18.30
CA ASP A 627 -11.72 -2.15 -19.29
C ASP A 627 -11.20 -1.47 -20.58
N ILE A 628 -10.09 -0.72 -20.53
CA ILE A 628 -9.57 0.03 -21.68
C ILE A 628 -8.28 -0.54 -22.28
N SER A 629 -7.68 -1.56 -21.65
CA SER A 629 -6.39 -2.14 -22.05
C SER A 629 -6.30 -2.49 -23.55
N ASP A 630 -7.35 -3.11 -24.11
CA ASP A 630 -7.39 -3.48 -25.52
C ASP A 630 -7.40 -2.27 -26.48
N LYS A 631 -7.97 -1.14 -26.04
CA LYS A 631 -8.04 0.09 -26.85
C LYS A 631 -6.74 0.89 -26.86
N VAL A 632 -5.95 0.80 -25.78
CA VAL A 632 -4.65 1.49 -25.67
C VAL A 632 -3.61 0.81 -26.58
N GLY A 633 -3.68 -0.51 -26.73
CA GLY A 633 -2.74 -1.27 -27.56
C GLY A 633 -1.29 -1.15 -27.08
N ASN A 634 -0.34 -1.45 -27.98
CA ASN A 634 1.11 -1.43 -27.67
C ASN A 634 1.80 -0.10 -28.02
N ASP A 635 1.08 0.82 -28.67
CA ASP A 635 1.65 2.04 -29.22
C ASP A 635 1.64 3.20 -28.21
N PHE A 636 0.80 3.11 -27.19
CA PHE A 636 0.66 4.09 -26.12
C PHE A 636 0.96 3.49 -24.75
N THR A 637 1.33 4.33 -23.79
CA THR A 637 1.58 3.97 -22.40
C THR A 637 0.71 4.81 -21.48
N LEU A 638 0.07 4.15 -20.51
CA LEU A 638 -0.67 4.81 -19.44
C LEU A 638 0.15 4.79 -18.14
N GLU A 639 0.42 5.95 -17.57
CA GLU A 639 0.91 6.08 -16.19
C GLU A 639 -0.16 6.76 -15.33
N PHE A 640 -0.42 6.18 -14.16
CA PHE A 640 -1.42 6.69 -13.23
C PHE A 640 -0.79 7.50 -12.10
N PHE A 641 -1.49 8.55 -11.70
CA PHE A 641 -1.13 9.40 -10.59
C PHE A 641 -2.35 9.57 -9.68
N PRO A 642 -2.32 9.04 -8.45
CA PRO A 642 -1.25 8.30 -7.79
C PRO A 642 -1.20 6.83 -8.20
N ASN A 643 0.00 6.24 -8.33
CA ASN A 643 0.20 4.81 -8.65
C ASN A 643 0.36 3.89 -7.43
N LYS A 644 0.29 4.44 -6.21
CA LYS A 644 0.46 3.69 -4.96
C LYS A 644 -0.58 4.09 -3.95
N THR A 645 -1.13 3.08 -3.28
CA THR A 645 -2.09 3.30 -2.20
C THR A 645 -1.48 4.01 -1.00
N LYS A 646 -0.21 3.76 -0.70
CA LYS A 646 0.51 4.39 0.42
C LYS A 646 1.93 4.78 0.04
N LEU A 647 2.40 5.89 0.58
CA LEU A 647 3.80 6.29 0.49
C LEU A 647 4.66 5.51 1.48
N LYS A 648 5.90 5.22 1.11
CA LYS A 648 6.90 4.66 2.03
C LYS A 648 7.43 5.78 2.92
N THR A 649 7.66 5.50 4.20
CA THR A 649 8.28 6.44 5.15
C THR A 649 9.60 7.00 4.57
N GLY A 650 9.74 8.33 4.54
CA GLY A 650 10.91 9.02 3.97
C GLY A 650 10.93 9.14 2.44
N LYS A 651 9.85 8.76 1.73
CA LYS A 651 9.67 9.04 0.30
C LYS A 651 8.62 10.11 0.09
N ASN A 652 8.88 11.00 -0.89
CA ASN A 652 8.04 12.17 -1.14
C ASN A 652 6.80 11.89 -2.01
N GLY A 653 6.83 10.80 -2.80
CA GLY A 653 5.74 10.39 -3.69
C GLY A 653 6.05 10.62 -5.17
N GLN A 654 5.05 10.41 -6.03
CA GLN A 654 5.13 10.84 -7.43
C GLN A 654 4.96 12.36 -7.49
N CYS A 655 5.75 13.01 -8.35
CA CYS A 655 5.58 14.42 -8.68
C CYS A 655 5.01 14.53 -10.10
N ILE A 656 3.99 15.38 -10.25
CA ILE A 656 3.34 15.70 -11.52
C ILE A 656 3.82 17.09 -11.94
N LYS A 657 4.31 17.23 -13.17
CA LYS A 657 4.62 18.55 -13.74
C LYS A 657 3.31 19.35 -13.84
N LEU A 658 3.28 20.56 -13.29
CA LEU A 658 2.08 21.39 -13.36
C LEU A 658 1.77 21.80 -14.82
N PRO A 659 0.48 21.96 -15.16
CA PRO A 659 0.05 22.30 -16.51
C PRO A 659 0.43 23.73 -16.91
N LEU A 660 0.24 24.06 -18.18
CA LEU A 660 0.61 25.35 -18.79
C LEU A 660 2.12 25.64 -18.74
N SER A 661 2.94 24.59 -18.79
CA SER A 661 4.40 24.69 -18.69
C SER A 661 5.09 24.44 -20.02
N ILE A 662 6.27 25.03 -20.21
CA ILE A 662 7.08 24.83 -21.42
C ILE A 662 7.70 23.43 -21.41
N ASN A 663 7.52 22.69 -22.51
CA ASN A 663 8.31 21.49 -22.76
C ASN A 663 9.68 21.89 -23.33
N SER A 664 10.72 21.78 -22.52
CA SER A 664 12.10 22.15 -22.89
C SER A 664 12.68 21.37 -24.08
N SER A 665 12.15 20.18 -24.39
CA SER A 665 12.64 19.35 -25.51
C SER A 665 12.03 19.74 -26.85
N ALA A 666 10.78 20.22 -26.84
CA ALA A 666 10.03 20.58 -28.05
C ALA A 666 9.89 22.11 -28.23
N GLY A 667 10.12 22.90 -27.18
CA GLY A 667 9.87 24.34 -27.15
C GLY A 667 8.37 24.71 -27.16
N VAL A 668 7.48 23.75 -26.88
CA VAL A 668 6.02 23.91 -26.96
C VAL A 668 5.41 23.92 -25.56
N HIS A 669 4.48 24.84 -25.30
CA HIS A 669 3.73 24.89 -24.05
C HIS A 669 2.73 23.72 -23.97
N SER A 670 2.53 23.17 -22.77
CA SER A 670 1.34 22.38 -22.51
C SER A 670 0.10 23.28 -22.52
N ALA A 671 -1.04 22.72 -22.95
CA ALA A 671 -2.26 23.49 -23.17
C ALA A 671 -3.47 22.77 -22.57
N LEU A 672 -4.34 23.50 -21.88
CA LEU A 672 -5.61 23.00 -21.39
C LEU A 672 -6.60 22.89 -22.56
N LEU A 673 -7.39 21.81 -22.56
CA LEU A 673 -8.29 21.49 -23.66
C LEU A 673 -9.72 21.24 -23.15
N ASN A 674 -10.70 21.58 -23.99
CA ASN A 674 -12.11 21.27 -23.74
C ASN A 674 -12.40 19.77 -23.89
N SER A 675 -13.63 19.35 -23.58
CA SER A 675 -14.04 17.94 -23.60
C SER A 675 -14.00 17.30 -25.00
N ASP A 676 -13.97 18.11 -26.05
CA ASP A 676 -13.77 17.73 -27.46
C ASP A 676 -12.30 17.82 -27.93
N LEU A 677 -11.36 18.08 -27.00
CA LEU A 677 -9.94 18.34 -27.23
C LEU A 677 -9.62 19.63 -28.02
N SER A 678 -10.58 20.54 -28.19
CA SER A 678 -10.32 21.89 -28.71
C SER A 678 -9.59 22.77 -27.67
N SER A 679 -8.98 23.87 -28.13
CA SER A 679 -8.35 24.84 -27.21
C SER A 679 -9.39 25.43 -26.25
N CYS A 680 -9.04 25.55 -24.98
CA CYS A 680 -9.96 26.09 -23.97
C CYS A 680 -10.34 27.57 -24.21
N GLY A 681 -9.49 28.34 -24.89
CA GLY A 681 -9.70 29.77 -25.20
C GLY A 681 -9.67 30.72 -23.99
N ASN A 682 -10.06 30.26 -22.80
CA ASN A 682 -10.04 31.00 -21.54
C ASN A 682 -9.73 30.03 -20.38
N GLU A 683 -8.54 30.14 -19.80
CA GLU A 683 -8.09 29.22 -18.74
C GLU A 683 -8.82 29.41 -17.40
N LEU A 684 -9.23 30.64 -17.07
CA LEU A 684 -9.95 30.92 -15.82
C LEU A 684 -11.34 30.29 -15.84
N GLU A 685 -12.09 30.50 -16.92
CA GLU A 685 -13.43 29.94 -17.13
C GLU A 685 -13.38 28.40 -17.19
N TRP A 686 -12.36 27.84 -17.85
CA TRP A 686 -12.13 26.41 -17.89
C TRP A 686 -11.92 25.81 -16.48
N MET A 687 -11.17 26.51 -15.63
CA MET A 687 -10.93 26.08 -14.23
C MET A 687 -12.20 26.22 -13.38
N ASP A 688 -12.97 27.28 -13.57
CA ASP A 688 -14.24 27.49 -12.85
C ASP A 688 -15.30 26.45 -13.22
N ASN A 689 -15.36 26.09 -14.49
CA ASN A 689 -16.29 25.07 -14.98
C ASN A 689 -15.77 23.64 -14.78
N SER A 690 -14.61 23.44 -14.16
CA SER A 690 -14.07 22.08 -13.94
C SER A 690 -14.80 21.34 -12.82
N PRO A 691 -15.48 20.22 -13.12
CA PRO A 691 -16.29 19.51 -12.15
C PRO A 691 -15.41 18.86 -11.07
N ARG A 692 -15.98 18.76 -9.86
CA ARG A 692 -15.32 18.18 -8.69
C ARG A 692 -16.20 17.06 -8.13
N TYR A 693 -15.60 15.89 -7.96
CA TYR A 693 -16.30 14.69 -7.53
C TYR A 693 -16.07 14.40 -6.05
N THR A 694 -17.10 13.87 -5.40
CA THR A 694 -17.03 13.42 -4.02
C THR A 694 -16.49 12.00 -3.94
N VAL A 695 -16.10 11.57 -2.73
CA VAL A 695 -15.73 10.17 -2.50
C VAL A 695 -16.89 9.21 -2.80
N ASN A 696 -18.14 9.65 -2.63
CA ASN A 696 -19.32 8.81 -2.87
C ASN A 696 -19.55 8.57 -4.35
N ASP A 697 -19.23 9.53 -5.22
CA ASP A 697 -19.30 9.35 -6.67
C ASP A 697 -18.33 8.25 -7.12
N VAL A 698 -17.12 8.25 -6.54
CA VAL A 698 -16.15 7.16 -6.78
C VAL A 698 -16.65 5.84 -6.22
N LYS A 699 -17.16 5.79 -4.98
CA LYS A 699 -17.68 4.55 -4.36
C LYS A 699 -18.82 3.92 -5.16
N LYS A 700 -19.75 4.73 -5.68
CA LYS A 700 -20.83 4.27 -6.56
C LYS A 700 -20.27 3.48 -7.74
N ILE A 701 -19.22 4.00 -8.38
CA ILE A 701 -18.55 3.33 -9.50
C ILE A 701 -17.88 2.02 -9.06
N LEU A 702 -17.16 2.05 -7.94
CA LEU A 702 -16.43 0.89 -7.43
C LEU A 702 -17.35 -0.26 -6.99
N ALA A 703 -18.58 0.06 -6.61
CA ALA A 703 -19.57 -0.91 -6.13
C ALA A 703 -20.31 -1.65 -7.24
N VAL A 704 -20.33 -1.11 -8.47
CA VAL A 704 -20.99 -1.76 -9.61
C VAL A 704 -20.23 -3.03 -9.99
N LYS A 705 -20.96 -4.14 -10.15
CA LYS A 705 -20.40 -5.39 -10.69
C LYS A 705 -19.82 -5.15 -12.07
N SER A 706 -18.63 -5.70 -12.34
CA SER A 706 -18.03 -5.63 -13.68
C SER A 706 -18.91 -6.43 -14.64
N GLU A 707 -19.53 -5.77 -15.63
CA GLU A 707 -20.38 -6.40 -16.66
C GLU A 707 -19.61 -7.30 -17.64
N GLN A 708 -18.33 -7.55 -17.40
CA GLN A 708 -17.50 -8.45 -18.20
C GLN A 708 -16.70 -9.39 -17.30
N GLN A 709 -17.35 -10.48 -16.91
CA GLN A 709 -16.69 -11.79 -16.95
C GLN A 709 -16.97 -12.38 -18.32
N ASP A 710 -16.23 -11.92 -19.32
CA ASP A 710 -15.98 -12.79 -20.44
C ASP A 710 -14.91 -13.79 -19.97
N GLU A 711 -15.26 -15.07 -19.89
CA GLU A 711 -14.33 -16.18 -19.69
C GLU A 711 -13.29 -16.29 -20.84
N SER A 712 -13.29 -15.35 -21.78
CA SER A 712 -12.48 -15.30 -23.00
C SER A 712 -11.07 -14.71 -22.84
N LEU A 713 -10.73 -14.01 -21.74
CA LEU A 713 -9.37 -13.48 -21.53
C LEU A 713 -8.38 -14.52 -20.98
N LYS A 714 -8.31 -15.69 -21.62
CA LYS A 714 -7.02 -16.35 -21.78
C LYS A 714 -6.41 -15.75 -23.04
N ARG A 715 -5.34 -14.96 -22.91
CA ARG A 715 -4.48 -14.73 -24.07
C ARG A 715 -4.01 -16.11 -24.53
N VAL A 716 -4.54 -16.59 -25.64
CA VAL A 716 -3.99 -17.77 -26.31
C VAL A 716 -2.58 -17.36 -26.71
N VAL A 717 -1.59 -17.84 -25.98
CA VAL A 717 -0.20 -17.69 -26.39
C VAL A 717 -0.09 -18.55 -27.63
N ASP A 718 -0.09 -17.92 -28.79
CA ASP A 718 0.05 -18.61 -30.07
C ASP A 718 1.27 -19.56 -30.01
N GLU A 719 1.06 -20.76 -30.55
CA GLU A 719 1.93 -21.92 -30.38
C GLU A 719 2.95 -22.06 -31.52
N ASP A 720 2.89 -21.16 -32.51
CA ASP A 720 3.86 -21.17 -33.60
C ASP A 720 5.29 -20.92 -33.09
N LEU A 721 6.14 -21.93 -33.24
CA LEU A 721 7.56 -21.87 -32.90
C LEU A 721 8.42 -21.65 -34.16
N GLN A 722 7.86 -21.75 -35.38
CA GLN A 722 8.64 -21.61 -36.63
C GLN A 722 9.25 -20.21 -36.78
N ILE A 723 8.67 -19.21 -36.13
CA ILE A 723 9.17 -17.83 -36.07
C ILE A 723 10.60 -17.73 -35.50
N PHE A 724 11.02 -18.70 -34.68
CA PHE A 724 12.38 -18.74 -34.14
C PHE A 724 13.31 -19.63 -34.97
N GLY A 725 12.96 -19.99 -36.21
CA GLY A 725 13.83 -20.78 -37.09
C GLY A 725 14.14 -22.18 -36.54
N ASP A 726 15.39 -22.61 -36.66
CA ASP A 726 15.84 -23.93 -36.19
C ASP A 726 16.03 -23.92 -34.66
N ILE A 727 15.14 -24.61 -33.94
CA ILE A 727 15.14 -24.66 -32.48
C ILE A 727 15.58 -26.06 -32.01
N PRO A 728 16.57 -26.16 -31.11
CA PRO A 728 16.95 -27.42 -30.48
C PRO A 728 15.79 -28.13 -29.77
N SER A 729 15.80 -29.47 -29.78
CA SER A 729 14.74 -30.32 -29.19
C SER A 729 14.37 -29.92 -27.75
N ASN A 730 15.37 -29.73 -26.90
CA ASN A 730 15.20 -29.37 -25.49
C ASN A 730 14.62 -27.95 -25.29
N VAL A 731 14.95 -27.02 -26.17
CA VAL A 731 14.42 -25.65 -26.15
C VAL A 731 12.97 -25.63 -26.62
N SER A 732 12.68 -26.36 -27.71
CA SER A 732 11.33 -26.55 -28.23
C SER A 732 10.40 -27.14 -27.17
N GLU A 733 10.88 -28.12 -26.39
CA GLU A 733 10.10 -28.74 -25.32
C GLU A 733 9.73 -27.76 -24.19
N ILE A 734 10.66 -26.90 -23.79
CA ILE A 734 10.41 -25.84 -22.80
C ILE A 734 9.41 -24.84 -23.35
N LEU A 735 9.60 -24.38 -24.59
CA LEU A 735 8.69 -23.43 -25.23
C LEU A 735 7.30 -24.04 -25.45
N GLY A 736 7.18 -25.34 -25.73
CA GLY A 736 5.92 -26.06 -25.89
C GLY A 736 5.15 -26.25 -24.58
N LYS A 737 5.84 -26.36 -23.45
CA LYS A 737 5.20 -26.62 -22.14
C LYS A 737 5.18 -25.45 -21.17
N CYS A 738 5.97 -24.39 -21.40
CA CYS A 738 6.05 -23.21 -20.53
C CYS A 738 5.53 -21.94 -21.21
N ASN A 739 4.26 -21.58 -20.94
CA ASN A 739 3.62 -20.39 -21.51
C ASN A 739 4.41 -19.09 -21.22
N LEU A 740 5.03 -18.96 -20.05
CA LEU A 740 5.81 -17.77 -19.70
C LEU A 740 7.09 -17.63 -20.53
N MET A 741 7.84 -18.71 -20.75
CA MET A 741 9.05 -18.64 -21.57
C MET A 741 8.71 -18.39 -23.04
N ARG A 742 7.62 -19.00 -23.53
CA ARG A 742 7.08 -18.73 -24.85
C ARG A 742 6.72 -17.25 -25.03
N TYR A 743 5.98 -16.69 -24.06
CA TYR A 743 5.62 -15.28 -24.04
C TYR A 743 6.85 -14.36 -24.07
N LEU A 744 7.87 -14.62 -23.24
CA LEU A 744 9.07 -13.76 -23.20
C LEU A 744 9.90 -13.85 -24.49
N CYS A 745 10.04 -15.04 -25.08
CA CYS A 745 10.76 -15.19 -26.35
C CYS A 745 10.02 -14.51 -27.50
N ARG A 746 8.69 -14.63 -27.54
CA ARG A 746 7.83 -13.93 -28.52
C ARG A 746 7.89 -12.42 -28.33
N LYS A 747 7.80 -11.95 -27.08
CA LYS A 747 7.98 -10.53 -26.77
C LYS A 747 9.31 -10.00 -27.31
N ALA A 748 10.40 -10.76 -27.17
CA ALA A 748 11.70 -10.35 -27.72
C ALA A 748 11.68 -10.20 -29.24
N HIS A 749 11.04 -11.15 -29.93
CA HIS A 749 10.87 -11.15 -31.39
C HIS A 749 9.94 -10.01 -31.86
N ASP A 750 8.73 -9.93 -31.30
CA ASP A 750 7.67 -9.03 -31.79
C ASP A 750 7.90 -7.57 -31.41
N THR A 751 8.52 -7.32 -30.25
CA THR A 751 8.73 -5.95 -29.74
C THR A 751 10.15 -5.45 -29.94
N GLY A 752 11.08 -6.33 -30.31
CA GLY A 752 12.51 -6.02 -30.35
C GLY A 752 13.10 -5.57 -29.01
N TYR A 753 12.40 -5.84 -27.89
CA TYR A 753 12.77 -5.33 -26.58
C TYR A 753 12.43 -6.31 -25.44
N LEU A 754 13.39 -6.45 -24.53
CA LEU A 754 13.21 -7.07 -23.23
C LEU A 754 13.79 -6.15 -22.16
N THR A 755 13.08 -5.98 -21.06
CA THR A 755 13.63 -5.30 -19.87
C THR A 755 14.82 -6.09 -19.32
N HIS A 756 15.67 -5.45 -18.51
CA HIS A 756 16.84 -6.13 -17.93
C HIS A 756 16.48 -7.42 -17.18
N PHE A 757 15.40 -7.40 -16.40
CA PHE A 757 14.92 -8.56 -15.66
C PHE A 757 14.40 -9.69 -16.57
N GLU A 758 13.69 -9.35 -17.65
CA GLU A 758 13.21 -10.33 -18.65
C GLU A 758 14.36 -10.99 -19.40
N ARG A 759 15.39 -10.22 -19.74
CA ARG A 759 16.61 -10.76 -20.35
C ARG A 759 17.29 -11.78 -19.43
N LEU A 760 17.39 -11.45 -18.14
CA LEU A 760 17.93 -12.37 -17.15
C LEU A 760 17.06 -13.61 -16.96
N SER A 761 15.73 -13.49 -17.01
CA SER A 761 14.83 -14.64 -16.91
C SER A 761 14.95 -15.60 -18.09
N VAL A 762 15.07 -15.10 -19.32
CA VAL A 762 15.35 -15.93 -20.51
C VAL A 762 16.73 -16.59 -20.38
N LEU A 763 17.75 -15.83 -20.00
CA LEU A 763 19.12 -16.33 -19.84
C LEU A 763 19.20 -17.41 -18.74
N TYR A 764 18.65 -17.17 -17.56
CA TYR A 764 18.68 -18.10 -16.42
C TYR A 764 17.79 -19.34 -16.57
N VAL A 765 17.09 -19.46 -17.69
CA VAL A 765 16.39 -20.69 -18.08
C VAL A 765 17.18 -21.40 -19.17
N PHE A 766 17.38 -20.75 -20.33
CA PHE A 766 17.95 -21.42 -21.49
C PHE A 766 19.46 -21.65 -21.41
N ALA A 767 20.22 -20.85 -20.64
CA ALA A 767 21.65 -21.11 -20.45
C ALA A 767 21.95 -22.42 -19.69
N HIS A 768 20.94 -22.96 -18.99
CA HIS A 768 21.02 -24.25 -18.28
C HIS A 768 20.63 -25.46 -19.14
N VAL A 769 20.32 -25.24 -20.43
CA VAL A 769 19.89 -26.27 -21.39
C VAL A 769 21.06 -26.62 -22.34
N GLY A 770 22.29 -26.62 -21.83
CA GLY A 770 23.50 -26.92 -22.59
C GLY A 770 23.95 -25.80 -23.54
N GLU A 771 24.95 -26.10 -24.40
CA GLU A 771 25.49 -25.13 -25.38
C GLU A 771 24.43 -24.67 -26.39
N GLU A 772 23.52 -25.55 -26.77
CA GLU A 772 22.42 -25.24 -27.69
C GLU A 772 21.46 -24.22 -27.09
N GLY A 773 21.14 -24.34 -25.81
CA GLY A 773 20.36 -23.34 -25.07
C GLY A 773 21.07 -21.99 -24.96
N GLN A 774 22.40 -21.97 -24.81
CA GLN A 774 23.19 -20.73 -24.81
C GLN A 774 23.20 -20.04 -26.18
N ARG A 775 23.28 -20.81 -27.27
CA ARG A 775 23.11 -20.27 -28.64
C ARG A 775 21.71 -19.70 -28.82
N PHE A 776 20.69 -20.38 -28.31
CA PHE A 776 19.32 -19.88 -28.33
C PHE A 776 19.14 -18.58 -27.53
N VAL A 777 19.83 -18.41 -26.39
CA VAL A 777 19.87 -17.11 -25.68
C VAL A 777 20.41 -16.01 -26.60
N HIS A 778 21.53 -16.25 -27.29
CA HIS A 778 22.07 -15.25 -28.23
C HIS A 778 21.10 -14.95 -29.36
N GLN A 779 20.39 -15.96 -29.87
CA GLN A 779 19.36 -15.79 -30.88
C GLN A 779 18.19 -14.93 -30.38
N ILE A 780 17.60 -15.25 -29.22
CA ILE A 780 16.53 -14.45 -28.63
C ILE A 780 17.00 -13.03 -28.34
N MET A 781 18.23 -12.88 -27.85
CA MET A 781 18.79 -11.56 -27.58
C MET A 781 19.03 -10.79 -28.88
N SER A 782 19.34 -11.45 -30.00
CA SER A 782 19.57 -10.80 -31.30
C SER A 782 18.33 -10.09 -31.84
N TYR A 783 17.13 -10.54 -31.48
CA TYR A 783 15.89 -9.80 -31.76
C TYR A 783 15.82 -8.47 -30.99
N THR A 784 16.59 -8.31 -29.90
CA THR A 784 16.56 -7.09 -29.08
C THR A 784 17.55 -6.02 -29.56
N LEU A 785 17.09 -4.76 -29.63
CA LEU A 785 17.85 -3.61 -30.15
C LEU A 785 19.22 -3.36 -29.47
N ASN A 786 19.37 -3.75 -28.20
CA ASN A 786 20.58 -3.53 -27.40
C ASN A 786 21.46 -4.77 -27.28
N TYR A 787 21.35 -5.71 -28.21
CA TYR A 787 22.18 -6.91 -28.21
C TYR A 787 23.65 -6.57 -28.48
N LYS A 788 24.52 -7.09 -27.61
CA LYS A 788 25.96 -7.12 -27.83
C LYS A 788 26.44 -8.50 -27.47
N TYR A 789 26.99 -9.23 -28.45
CA TYR A 789 27.47 -10.60 -28.28
C TYR A 789 28.35 -10.75 -27.04
N ASN A 790 29.41 -9.93 -26.93
CA ASN A 790 30.37 -9.98 -25.81
C ASN A 790 29.74 -9.69 -24.44
N VAL A 791 28.65 -8.93 -24.39
CA VAL A 791 27.95 -8.61 -23.14
C VAL A 791 27.08 -9.80 -22.74
N THR A 792 26.27 -10.33 -23.66
CA THR A 792 25.45 -11.52 -23.42
C THR A 792 26.33 -12.72 -23.06
N GLU A 793 27.44 -12.90 -23.76
CA GLU A 793 28.44 -13.94 -23.49
C GLU A 793 29.04 -13.80 -22.08
N ARG A 794 29.33 -12.58 -21.64
CA ARG A 794 29.77 -12.32 -20.27
C ARG A 794 28.70 -12.68 -19.24
N PHE A 795 27.42 -12.48 -19.55
CA PHE A 795 26.33 -12.86 -18.65
C PHE A 795 26.07 -14.37 -18.66
N ILE A 796 26.24 -15.06 -19.80
CA ILE A 796 26.18 -16.52 -19.87
C ILE A 796 27.31 -17.14 -19.02
N ARG A 797 28.54 -16.61 -19.12
CA ARG A 797 29.67 -17.04 -18.26
C ARG A 797 29.47 -16.74 -16.77
N LYS A 798 28.63 -15.76 -16.46
CA LYS A 798 28.25 -15.39 -15.08
C LYS A 798 26.88 -15.96 -14.69
N CYS A 799 26.31 -16.88 -15.48
CA CYS A 799 25.04 -17.49 -15.16
C CYS A 799 25.16 -18.19 -13.80
N PRO A 800 24.20 -18.02 -12.88
CA PRO A 800 24.21 -18.71 -11.60
C PRO A 800 24.36 -20.21 -11.80
N GLU A 801 24.98 -20.92 -10.85
CA GLU A 801 25.11 -22.38 -10.91
C GLU A 801 23.76 -23.11 -10.94
N LYS A 802 22.67 -22.44 -10.53
CA LYS A 802 21.33 -23.02 -10.38
C LYS A 802 20.29 -22.26 -11.21
N PRO A 803 19.40 -22.96 -11.95
CA PRO A 803 18.37 -22.32 -12.76
C PRO A 803 17.30 -21.61 -11.93
N VAL A 804 16.64 -20.62 -12.49
CA VAL A 804 15.57 -19.88 -11.78
C VAL A 804 14.34 -20.76 -11.53
N SER A 805 13.70 -20.62 -10.36
CA SER A 805 12.50 -21.40 -10.02
C SER A 805 11.23 -20.82 -10.63
N CYS A 806 10.25 -21.67 -10.94
CA CYS A 806 8.92 -21.27 -11.40
C CYS A 806 8.21 -20.38 -10.37
N GLY A 807 8.45 -20.60 -9.06
CA GLY A 807 7.91 -19.75 -8.00
C GLY A 807 8.41 -18.31 -8.11
N LYS A 808 9.73 -18.13 -8.27
CA LYS A 808 10.34 -16.80 -8.45
C LYS A 808 9.86 -16.13 -9.73
N LEU A 809 9.73 -16.89 -10.82
CA LEU A 809 9.19 -16.38 -12.07
C LEU A 809 7.72 -15.96 -11.95
N ARG A 810 6.84 -16.76 -11.34
CA ARG A 810 5.43 -16.38 -11.12
C ARG A 810 5.29 -15.16 -10.22
N GLU A 811 6.16 -15.01 -9.22
CA GLU A 811 6.17 -13.82 -8.38
C GLU A 811 6.63 -12.57 -9.12
N GLN A 812 7.64 -12.70 -9.99
CA GLN A 812 8.16 -11.60 -10.80
C GLN A 812 7.18 -11.19 -11.91
N TYR A 813 6.41 -12.14 -12.43
CA TYR A 813 5.50 -11.96 -13.57
C TYR A 813 4.03 -12.22 -13.21
N LYS A 814 3.59 -11.89 -11.98
CA LYS A 814 2.25 -12.23 -11.43
C LYS A 814 1.11 -11.99 -12.42
N ARG A 815 1.03 -10.77 -12.96
CA ARG A 815 0.01 -10.35 -13.94
C ARG A 815 0.08 -11.17 -15.22
N VAL A 816 1.26 -11.21 -15.86
CA VAL A 816 1.49 -11.97 -17.10
C VAL A 816 1.17 -13.46 -16.92
N THR A 817 1.61 -14.07 -15.81
CA THR A 817 1.36 -15.50 -15.54
C THR A 817 -0.10 -15.82 -15.25
N ALA A 818 -0.87 -14.86 -14.73
CA ALA A 818 -2.32 -15.00 -14.55
C ALA A 818 -3.05 -14.88 -15.89
N GLU A 819 -2.67 -13.91 -16.73
CA GLU A 819 -3.25 -13.66 -18.07
C GLU A 819 -3.02 -14.82 -19.05
N ILE A 820 -1.83 -15.44 -19.04
CA ILE A 820 -1.47 -16.55 -19.95
C ILE A 820 -1.70 -17.95 -19.35
N GLY A 821 -2.27 -18.04 -18.14
CA GLY A 821 -2.59 -19.30 -17.49
C GLY A 821 -1.38 -20.20 -17.16
N CYS A 822 -0.33 -19.66 -16.52
CA CYS A 822 0.89 -20.42 -16.21
C CYS A 822 0.70 -21.40 -15.02
N ASN A 823 0.28 -22.62 -15.33
CA ASN A 823 -0.07 -23.65 -14.33
C ASN A 823 0.82 -24.91 -14.36
N CYS A 824 2.08 -24.80 -14.79
CA CYS A 824 3.00 -25.94 -14.86
C CYS A 824 3.04 -26.73 -13.53
N VAL A 825 2.74 -28.03 -13.60
CA VAL A 825 2.83 -28.99 -12.49
C VAL A 825 3.87 -30.05 -12.87
N PHE A 826 4.95 -30.14 -12.11
CA PHE A 826 6.00 -31.14 -12.32
C PHE A 826 5.78 -32.34 -11.40
N LYS A 827 5.99 -33.55 -11.90
CA LYS A 827 6.03 -34.75 -11.06
C LYS A 827 7.17 -34.57 -10.05
N ARG A 828 6.84 -34.61 -8.75
CA ARG A 828 7.81 -34.39 -7.66
C ARG A 828 8.83 -35.54 -7.62
N SER A 829 9.94 -35.40 -8.33
CA SER A 829 11.14 -36.20 -8.05
C SER A 829 11.79 -35.64 -6.78
N GLN A 830 12.32 -36.51 -5.92
CA GLN A 830 12.55 -36.25 -4.50
C GLN A 830 13.62 -35.17 -4.15
N LYS A 831 14.21 -34.47 -5.14
CA LYS A 831 15.31 -33.49 -4.93
C LYS A 831 15.31 -32.29 -5.90
N CYS A 832 14.25 -32.06 -6.69
CA CYS A 832 14.20 -30.95 -7.65
C CYS A 832 13.19 -29.87 -7.25
N TYR A 833 13.56 -28.60 -7.36
CA TYR A 833 12.59 -27.50 -7.25
C TYR A 833 11.95 -27.21 -8.62
N PRO A 834 10.68 -26.74 -8.67
CA PRO A 834 10.02 -26.40 -9.92
C PRO A 834 10.79 -25.32 -10.70
N SER A 835 11.16 -25.60 -11.94
CA SER A 835 11.83 -24.68 -12.87
C SER A 835 11.40 -25.02 -14.30
N PRO A 836 11.33 -24.05 -15.23
CA PRO A 836 11.01 -24.34 -16.63
C PRO A 836 11.97 -25.36 -17.28
N VAL A 837 13.22 -25.44 -16.81
CA VAL A 837 14.23 -26.40 -17.28
C VAL A 837 13.76 -27.87 -17.11
N LEU A 838 12.88 -28.15 -16.14
CA LEU A 838 12.32 -29.49 -15.96
C LEU A 838 11.45 -29.98 -17.13
N HIS A 839 10.98 -29.09 -18.00
CA HIS A 839 10.23 -29.50 -19.19
C HIS A 839 11.12 -30.24 -20.21
N ALA A 840 12.37 -29.80 -20.39
CA ALA A 840 13.34 -30.45 -21.28
C ALA A 840 13.73 -31.86 -20.81
N ILE A 841 13.58 -32.16 -19.53
CA ILE A 841 14.03 -33.43 -18.91
C ILE A 841 13.01 -34.56 -19.08
N SER A 842 11.83 -34.30 -19.69
CA SER A 842 10.78 -35.32 -19.84
C SER A 842 11.00 -36.36 -20.94
N LEU A 843 12.12 -36.28 -21.67
CA LEU A 843 12.54 -37.27 -22.67
C LEU A 843 13.51 -38.29 -22.03
N SER A 844 13.17 -39.57 -22.19
CA SER A 844 13.98 -40.70 -21.79
C SER A 844 15.26 -40.80 -22.62
N THR A 845 16.36 -41.07 -21.88
CA THR A 845 17.61 -41.74 -22.29
C THR A 845 18.55 -40.99 -23.26
N ASP A 846 19.72 -40.65 -22.72
CA ASP A 846 21.01 -40.26 -23.34
C ASP A 846 21.36 -38.78 -23.61
N GLU A 847 20.43 -37.81 -23.63
CA GLU A 847 20.78 -36.36 -23.77
C GLU A 847 20.79 -35.56 -22.44
N ALA A 848 20.48 -36.21 -21.31
CA ALA A 848 20.30 -35.56 -20.01
C ALA A 848 21.61 -35.08 -19.33
N GLU A 849 22.79 -35.42 -19.86
CA GLU A 849 24.07 -35.05 -19.22
C GLU A 849 24.43 -33.56 -19.35
N GLN A 850 23.86 -32.85 -20.34
CA GLN A 850 24.20 -31.43 -20.59
C GLN A 850 23.22 -30.42 -19.96
N VAL A 851 22.09 -30.88 -19.43
CA VAL A 851 21.07 -30.02 -18.82
C VAL A 851 21.32 -29.87 -17.32
N THR A 852 21.45 -28.63 -16.83
CA THR A 852 21.65 -28.38 -15.40
C THR A 852 20.37 -28.63 -14.62
N LEU A 853 20.40 -29.61 -13.71
CA LEU A 853 19.24 -29.96 -12.89
C LEU A 853 18.96 -28.91 -11.78
N PRO A 854 17.69 -28.50 -11.57
CA PRO A 854 17.31 -27.62 -10.47
C PRO A 854 17.32 -28.37 -9.13
N ILE A 855 18.51 -28.65 -8.58
CA ILE A 855 18.66 -29.45 -7.36
C ILE A 855 18.46 -28.59 -6.12
N SER A 856 17.56 -29.00 -5.22
CA SER A 856 17.44 -28.43 -3.88
C SER A 856 18.56 -28.98 -2.98
N GLN A 857 19.63 -28.22 -2.80
CA GLN A 857 20.64 -28.50 -1.76
C GLN A 857 20.43 -27.57 -0.56
N THR A 858 20.38 -28.18 0.62
CA THR A 858 20.66 -27.53 1.90
C THR A 858 22.11 -27.03 1.83
N LEU A 859 22.32 -25.70 1.83
CA LEU A 859 23.65 -25.10 1.76
C LEU A 859 24.43 -25.37 3.04
N THR A 860 25.67 -25.84 2.93
CA THR A 860 26.61 -25.92 4.06
C THR A 860 27.15 -24.53 4.41
N LYS A 861 27.35 -24.28 5.72
CA LYS A 861 27.73 -22.98 6.31
C LYS A 861 28.96 -22.32 5.65
N GLU A 862 29.97 -23.08 5.24
CA GLU A 862 31.23 -22.55 4.69
C GLU A 862 31.08 -21.90 3.31
N LYS A 863 30.28 -22.48 2.40
CA LYS A 863 30.03 -21.89 1.07
C LYS A 863 29.13 -20.65 1.12
N SER A 864 28.25 -20.55 2.13
CA SER A 864 27.44 -19.35 2.36
C SER A 864 28.27 -18.18 2.90
N GLN A 865 29.31 -18.47 3.70
CA GLN A 865 30.23 -17.45 4.21
C GLN A 865 31.15 -16.89 3.11
N SER A 866 31.72 -17.72 2.23
CA SER A 866 32.64 -17.21 1.20
C SER A 866 31.92 -16.34 0.14
N LEU A 867 30.68 -16.71 -0.23
CA LEU A 867 29.86 -15.92 -1.16
C LEU A 867 29.42 -14.59 -0.54
N ALA A 868 29.12 -14.60 0.77
CA ALA A 868 28.80 -13.39 1.52
C ALA A 868 30.01 -12.46 1.63
N GLU A 869 31.23 -13.00 1.82
CA GLU A 869 32.47 -12.24 1.88
C GLU A 869 32.83 -11.55 0.55
N GLU A 870 32.74 -12.26 -0.58
CA GLU A 870 33.02 -11.67 -1.90
C GLU A 870 31.99 -10.58 -2.29
N MET A 871 30.70 -10.80 -1.98
CA MET A 871 29.66 -9.79 -2.17
C MET A 871 29.83 -8.58 -1.24
N ASN A 872 30.30 -8.81 0.00
CA ASN A 872 30.60 -7.72 0.94
C ASN A 872 31.75 -6.84 0.44
N VAL A 873 32.82 -7.43 -0.11
CA VAL A 873 33.97 -6.66 -0.61
C VAL A 873 33.56 -5.72 -1.74
N HIS A 874 32.73 -6.17 -2.69
CA HIS A 874 32.25 -5.33 -3.78
C HIS A 874 31.29 -4.23 -3.32
N LYS A 875 30.37 -4.51 -2.39
CA LYS A 875 29.48 -3.49 -1.81
C LYS A 875 30.22 -2.49 -0.91
N LYS A 876 31.24 -2.94 -0.16
CA LYS A 876 32.09 -2.08 0.70
C LYS A 876 32.97 -1.16 -0.15
N ALA A 877 33.51 -1.66 -1.26
CA ALA A 877 34.20 -0.83 -2.26
C ALA A 877 33.25 0.20 -2.88
N GLN A 878 32.01 -0.19 -3.19
CA GLN A 878 31.00 0.71 -3.76
C GLN A 878 30.53 1.78 -2.75
N SER A 879 30.33 1.43 -1.48
CA SER A 879 29.94 2.40 -0.44
C SER A 879 31.07 3.38 -0.09
N LEU A 880 32.32 2.92 -0.08
CA LEU A 880 33.50 3.78 0.06
C LEU A 880 33.66 4.71 -1.15
N ALA A 881 33.42 4.22 -2.38
CA ALA A 881 33.46 5.05 -3.58
C ALA A 881 32.36 6.14 -3.56
N VAL A 882 31.14 5.81 -3.13
CA VAL A 882 30.05 6.80 -2.95
C VAL A 882 30.43 7.84 -1.90
N LYS A 883 30.95 7.42 -0.73
CA LYS A 883 31.45 8.34 0.31
C LYS A 883 32.57 9.25 -0.20
N ILE A 884 33.51 8.74 -1.00
CA ILE A 884 34.59 9.56 -1.58
C ILE A 884 34.01 10.61 -2.55
N VAL A 885 33.03 10.24 -3.37
CA VAL A 885 32.37 11.18 -4.28
C VAL A 885 31.61 12.25 -3.51
N GLU A 886 30.93 11.86 -2.43
CA GLU A 886 30.18 12.78 -1.56
C GLU A 886 31.10 13.73 -0.79
N LEU A 887 32.20 13.23 -0.21
CA LEU A 887 33.24 14.06 0.42
C LEU A 887 33.91 15.00 -0.59
N LYS A 888 34.16 14.57 -1.83
CA LYS A 888 34.66 15.44 -2.91
C LYS A 888 33.65 16.52 -3.30
N LYS A 889 32.34 16.20 -3.26
CA LYS A 889 31.26 17.17 -3.53
C LYS A 889 31.14 18.18 -2.39
N GLN A 890 31.23 17.74 -1.15
CA GLN A 890 31.29 18.61 0.03
C GLN A 890 32.53 19.51 -0.02
N ARG A 891 33.72 18.97 -0.34
CA ARG A 891 34.94 19.76 -0.52
C ARG A 891 34.76 20.86 -1.57
N ARG A 892 34.22 20.54 -2.75
CA ARG A 892 33.92 21.54 -3.79
C ARG A 892 32.91 22.60 -3.32
N GLY A 893 31.93 22.21 -2.51
CA GLY A 893 30.98 23.13 -1.89
C GLY A 893 31.67 24.09 -0.91
N ILE A 894 32.52 23.56 -0.03
CA ILE A 894 33.34 24.34 0.91
C ILE A 894 34.29 25.27 0.14
N ASP A 895 35.01 24.75 -0.86
CA ASP A 895 35.93 25.54 -1.71
C ASP A 895 35.19 26.70 -2.41
N ASN A 896 33.95 26.47 -2.87
CA ASN A 896 33.12 27.52 -3.48
C ASN A 896 32.64 28.56 -2.45
N SER A 897 32.28 28.13 -1.24
CA SER A 897 31.91 29.05 -0.15
C SER A 897 33.10 29.88 0.31
N VAL A 898 34.28 29.27 0.44
CA VAL A 898 35.54 29.97 0.74
C VAL A 898 35.81 31.02 -0.33
N ARG A 899 35.75 30.67 -1.62
CA ARG A 899 35.91 31.65 -2.71
C ARG A 899 34.90 32.79 -2.69
N LYS A 900 33.67 32.54 -2.23
CA LYS A 900 32.66 33.59 -2.09
C LYS A 900 33.04 34.56 -0.97
N ILE A 901 33.48 34.04 0.17
CA ILE A 901 33.95 34.84 1.32
C ILE A 901 35.23 35.60 0.95
N GLU A 902 36.18 34.97 0.25
CA GLU A 902 37.41 35.62 -0.23
C GLU A 902 37.11 36.81 -1.17
N ARG A 903 36.08 36.71 -2.02
CA ARG A 903 35.64 37.84 -2.87
C ARG A 903 34.96 38.95 -2.08
N GLU A 904 34.25 38.62 -1.00
CA GLU A 904 33.68 39.62 -0.11
C GLU A 904 34.78 40.34 0.67
N LEU A 905 35.79 39.60 1.17
CA LEU A 905 36.98 40.18 1.77
C LEU A 905 37.76 41.05 0.78
N GLU A 906 37.88 40.62 -0.48
CA GLU A 906 38.54 41.40 -1.54
C GLU A 906 37.85 42.74 -1.75
N ARG A 907 36.51 42.76 -1.82
CA ARG A 907 35.73 44.01 -1.90
C ARG A 907 35.95 44.91 -0.70
N ILE A 908 35.95 44.37 0.52
CA ILE A 908 36.17 45.15 1.74
C ILE A 908 37.56 45.81 1.72
N PHE A 909 38.59 45.06 1.32
CA PHE A 909 39.96 45.58 1.24
C PHE A 909 40.12 46.60 0.10
N ASP A 910 39.46 46.39 -1.04
CA ASP A 910 39.46 47.34 -2.16
C ASP A 910 38.68 48.63 -1.83
N GLU A 911 37.56 48.55 -1.08
CA GLU A 911 36.78 49.71 -0.63
C GLU A 911 37.53 50.55 0.41
N GLN A 912 38.38 49.92 1.23
CA GLN A 912 39.17 50.58 2.27
C GLN A 912 40.57 51.00 1.79
N ASP A 913 40.95 50.67 0.55
CA ASP A 913 42.27 50.91 -0.05
C ASP A 913 43.43 50.47 0.87
N THR A 914 43.33 49.26 1.43
CA THR A 914 44.33 48.69 2.35
C THR A 914 44.60 47.23 2.04
N ASP A 915 45.82 46.77 2.31
CA ASP A 915 46.24 45.37 2.17
C ASP A 915 46.39 44.64 3.53
N SER A 916 46.09 45.32 4.63
CA SER A 916 46.06 44.75 5.99
C SER A 916 44.96 45.37 6.86
N LEU A 917 44.30 44.55 7.68
CA LEU A 917 43.24 44.98 8.60
C LEU A 917 43.35 44.25 9.95
N GLU A 918 43.28 45.00 11.05
CA GLU A 918 43.40 44.45 12.40
C GLU A 918 42.07 43.83 12.84
N LEU A 919 42.11 42.57 13.28
CA LEU A 919 40.97 41.80 13.80
C LEU A 919 41.26 41.36 15.24
N GLU A 920 40.23 40.96 15.99
CA GLU A 920 40.39 40.41 17.35
C GLU A 920 41.34 39.19 17.42
N MET A 921 41.56 38.51 16.31
CA MET A 921 42.38 37.29 16.20
C MET A 921 43.77 37.51 15.57
N GLY A 922 44.17 38.76 15.28
CA GLY A 922 45.43 39.11 14.64
C GLY A 922 45.26 40.06 13.45
N ILE A 923 46.33 40.32 12.72
CA ILE A 923 46.30 41.18 11.52
C ILE A 923 46.00 40.32 10.29
N LEU A 924 44.85 40.55 9.65
CA LEU A 924 44.50 39.91 8.39
C LEU A 924 45.21 40.64 7.24
N VAL A 925 46.06 39.91 6.50
CA VAL A 925 46.85 40.42 5.38
C VAL A 925 46.44 39.73 4.08
N ARG A 926 46.28 40.52 3.03
CA ARG A 926 46.01 40.04 1.67
C ARG A 926 47.30 40.01 0.85
N ARG A 927 47.71 38.84 0.35
CA ARG A 927 48.90 38.67 -0.52
C ARG A 927 48.50 38.23 -1.92
N LYS A 928 49.04 38.90 -2.95
CA LYS A 928 48.73 38.57 -4.35
C LYS A 928 49.46 37.29 -4.80
N ARG A 929 48.73 36.33 -5.37
CA ARG A 929 49.24 35.13 -6.04
C ARG A 929 48.81 35.09 -7.51
N GLU A 930 49.41 34.18 -8.28
CA GLU A 930 49.15 34.02 -9.72
C GLU A 930 47.66 33.76 -10.07
N ASN A 931 46.89 33.16 -9.17
CA ASN A 931 45.48 32.80 -9.38
C ASN A 931 44.49 33.44 -8.38
N GLY A 932 44.86 34.56 -7.76
CA GLY A 932 44.00 35.30 -6.81
C GLY A 932 44.77 35.86 -5.63
N TYR A 933 44.05 36.25 -4.57
CA TYR A 933 44.66 36.68 -3.31
C TYR A 933 44.68 35.54 -2.30
N GLU A 934 45.78 35.43 -1.56
CA GLU A 934 45.90 34.59 -0.38
C GLU A 934 45.66 35.45 0.87
N TRP A 935 44.84 34.94 1.78
CA TRP A 935 44.50 35.60 3.03
C TRP A 935 45.24 34.92 4.18
N LEU A 936 45.99 35.70 4.95
CA LEU A 936 46.77 35.21 6.09
C LEU A 936 46.42 36.03 7.32
N ILE A 937 46.25 35.36 8.45
CA ILE A 937 46.13 36.03 9.75
C ILE A 937 47.51 35.92 10.41
N GLU A 938 48.19 37.05 10.52
CA GLU A 938 49.42 37.19 11.30
C GLU A 938 49.00 37.43 12.76
N ILE A 939 49.15 36.41 13.61
CA ILE A 939 48.81 36.44 15.04
C ILE A 939 49.92 37.11 15.84
#